data_AF-A0A8T9DDK0-F1
#
_entry.id   AF-A0A8T9DDK0-F1
#
_cell.length_a   1.000
_cell.length_b   1.000
_cell.length_c   1.000
_cell.angle_alpha   90.00
_cell.angle_beta   90.00
_cell.angle_gamma   90.00
#
_symmetry.space_group_name_H-M   'P 1'
#
loop_
_entity.id
_entity.type
_entity.pdbx_description
1 polymer ?
#
loop_
_entity_poly.entity_id
_entity_poly.type
_entity_poly.pdbx_seq_one_letter_code
_entity_poly.pdbx_strand_id
1 'polypeptide(L)'
;MHELRSAWYKDHASGSNRIDKFERDAKLLLDALDKDPENQRYWFYLAQSYRDAGRTEEAAVAYAKRAAMGGWDEEAWNARLQEARCLRQLGDEAGFISEALVAFNQRPQRAEPLYDLARFYRDKGMNDASVLFSEAGLAIKRPEQDILFIEDYVYTTGLMEEFAIAANYARDPVRKDRGFAACNWLALNRTISDGPRELAWSNLFFYVRPAKTLMPSFSARPIGFEAPDGYRSSNPSVARLGDQIVLLQRTINYTLAEDNLQYDTPGGAPVQTRNFLLRLSDELAIQSASEILPPVDMPGPANSRVLGFEDMRLFAWSDALWGVSCVRELTEEGWCEQVVARIEESDSCRLVDWRVLRPAGHRVHEKNWMPQVKPGTTGGHGEALQFIYLCDPTRIVDEQGSTLSETSPAIAAQRFRGGTQLIAFAGGWLALIHEVQWRTAEKRRYYLHRFVWFDEANTLRRVSRPFFFDKKGVEFAAGLAWHPDERRLLISYSVTDSESWIATVDEAEVGSLLQGVDSLPSGVADKTSSLMLGSGHGAPPTKAGIKPDRADGGAMGDASHAPSEGKDLGSSGMKSTDEIFHELAPFLRNVDSPLERRERSRQFDARISPFLGSDDTALPKINCFYQVMSDKAEHRTLIAATTSMRAAGHPVRVWSYAPEKLAFLVPHRIEVCNADDIMPQALFERIVAGSEIRYFSDIFRYVLLYEHGGLWMDTDVILLRPFPFRGDHFFNLQWRGSHKGHFICGNVMHAKPYSRHMRALYEMSIERFHSGHGKDFGDVGPKLLSDYIASDAGAELRDQVFGPMFFNAIDWMEIDRFEKPITELADYLNDERVFGIHLWTARNAASPDEKGAPFISQLISPLEGFPTFTSLADRFNTDKNRHTGNRHCYARIYDRLLSARRLSMRRLMEIGLCRRLEGKQTETPSVSLWQSYFPFCQVIGVDLTDFSQLNNDRFKSFVCDQSKLEDLRRVAATIEPGSLDVIIDDGSHASFDEQLTLREFFPLLAEGGWYFIEDLDWQPPGEDGAKITLTKTLLRQIKDHGAARSVDPLGVGELAGQFAEILFFDSHYELNRAKLLGGLVAIRKRGRNCTGSAVVAERAGGAGSD
;
A
#
# COMPACT_ATOMS: atom_id res chain seq x y z
N MET A 1 -48.45 58.07 -4.41
CA MET A 1 -47.30 58.15 -3.49
C MET A 1 -46.27 59.05 -4.13
N HIS A 2 -45.84 60.11 -3.43
CA HIS A 2 -44.86 61.05 -3.97
C HIS A 2 -43.46 60.41 -3.99
N GLU A 3 -42.87 60.35 -5.18
CA GLU A 3 -41.51 59.89 -5.41
C GLU A 3 -40.53 61.01 -5.05
N LEU A 4 -39.68 60.79 -4.05
CA LEU A 4 -38.60 61.71 -3.70
C LEU A 4 -37.50 61.59 -4.76
N ARG A 5 -37.41 62.57 -5.65
CA ARG A 5 -36.41 62.59 -6.76
C ARG A 5 -34.98 62.86 -6.33
N SER A 6 -34.74 63.34 -5.11
CA SER A 6 -33.43 63.38 -4.47
C SER A 6 -33.54 63.65 -2.98
N ALA A 7 -32.61 63.10 -2.20
CA ALA A 7 -32.35 63.48 -0.82
C ALA A 7 -30.91 63.97 -0.73
N TRP A 8 -30.69 65.06 0.00
CA TRP A 8 -29.37 65.60 0.28
C TRP A 8 -29.28 65.82 1.78
N TYR A 9 -28.21 65.33 2.40
CA TYR A 9 -27.86 65.60 3.79
C TYR A 9 -26.47 66.24 3.81
N LYS A 10 -26.25 67.15 4.75
CA LYS A 10 -24.97 67.79 4.97
C LYS A 10 -24.23 66.99 6.04
N ASP A 11 -23.33 66.11 5.62
CA ASP A 11 -22.44 65.40 6.55
C ASP A 11 -21.50 66.42 7.21
N HIS A 12 -21.72 66.69 8.48
CA HIS A 12 -20.84 67.51 9.29
C HIS A 12 -19.62 66.71 9.79
N ALA A 13 -19.03 65.83 8.97
CA ALA A 13 -17.88 64.98 9.33
C ALA A 13 -17.97 64.46 10.78
N SER A 14 -19.14 63.95 11.16
CA SER A 14 -19.51 63.72 12.56
C SER A 14 -19.37 62.27 13.00
N GLY A 15 -18.29 61.59 12.59
CA GLY A 15 -17.88 60.35 13.26
C GLY A 15 -16.95 59.44 12.47
N SER A 16 -17.35 59.02 11.27
CA SER A 16 -16.80 57.79 10.66
C SER A 16 -15.44 57.91 9.97
N ASN A 17 -14.96 59.12 9.64
CA ASN A 17 -13.77 59.35 8.80
C ASN A 17 -12.59 60.02 9.54
N ARG A 18 -12.57 60.02 10.88
CA ARG A 18 -11.44 60.55 11.65
C ARG A 18 -10.57 59.40 12.16
N ILE A 19 -9.25 59.56 12.04
CA ILE A 19 -8.24 58.56 12.45
C ILE A 19 -8.37 58.22 13.95
N ASP A 20 -8.88 59.15 14.76
CA ASP A 20 -9.02 59.05 16.23
C ASP A 20 -10.44 58.72 16.71
N LYS A 21 -11.32 58.21 15.83
CA LYS A 21 -12.74 58.00 16.15
C LYS A 21 -12.91 57.14 17.38
N PHE A 22 -12.30 55.96 17.39
CA PHE A 22 -12.55 54.95 18.41
C PHE A 22 -11.98 55.37 19.77
N GLU A 23 -10.89 56.13 19.79
CA GLU A 23 -10.32 56.73 20.99
C GLU A 23 -11.22 57.82 21.56
N ARG A 24 -11.82 58.66 20.70
CA ARG A 24 -12.80 59.68 21.12
C ARG A 24 -14.08 59.04 21.67
N ASP A 25 -14.59 58.02 20.99
CA ASP A 25 -15.77 57.28 21.43
C ASP A 25 -15.51 56.60 22.78
N ALA A 26 -14.36 55.95 22.95
CA ALA A 26 -13.97 55.34 24.22
C ALA A 26 -13.87 56.38 25.36
N LYS A 27 -13.28 57.56 25.11
CA LYS A 27 -13.21 58.63 26.12
C LYS A 27 -14.61 59.13 26.51
N LEU A 28 -15.47 59.37 25.53
CA LEU A 28 -16.85 59.81 25.76
C LEU A 28 -17.62 58.79 26.60
N LEU A 29 -17.44 57.50 26.32
CA LEU A 29 -18.11 56.41 27.02
C LEU A 29 -17.57 56.21 28.44
N LEU A 30 -16.28 56.40 28.67
CA LEU A 30 -15.68 56.44 30.02
C LEU A 30 -16.26 57.61 30.84
N ASP A 31 -16.27 58.83 30.29
CA ASP A 31 -16.84 60.01 30.97
C ASP A 31 -18.34 59.83 31.29
N ALA A 32 -19.05 59.04 30.48
CA ALA A 32 -20.44 58.68 30.71
C ALA A 32 -20.60 57.60 31.80
N LEU A 33 -19.73 56.59 31.81
CA LEU A 33 -19.70 55.53 32.83
C LEU A 33 -19.27 56.06 34.22
N ASP A 34 -18.45 57.12 34.29
CA ASP A 34 -18.16 57.80 35.56
C ASP A 34 -19.44 58.36 36.23
N LYS A 35 -20.45 58.70 35.43
CA LYS A 35 -21.73 59.22 35.91
C LYS A 35 -22.79 58.13 36.09
N ASP A 36 -22.71 57.07 35.28
CA ASP A 36 -23.66 55.95 35.28
C ASP A 36 -22.91 54.61 35.10
N PRO A 37 -22.24 54.10 36.15
CA PRO A 37 -21.33 52.96 36.04
C PRO A 37 -22.04 51.63 35.79
N GLU A 38 -23.35 51.57 36.04
CA GLU A 38 -24.18 50.38 35.82
C GLU A 38 -24.86 50.39 34.45
N ASN A 39 -24.51 51.34 33.57
CA ASN A 39 -25.06 51.42 32.23
C ASN A 39 -24.49 50.33 31.30
N GLN A 40 -25.30 49.30 31.07
CA GLN A 40 -24.95 48.15 30.23
C GLN A 40 -24.59 48.54 28.80
N ARG A 41 -25.31 49.50 28.19
CA ARG A 41 -25.04 49.90 26.80
C ARG A 41 -23.71 50.65 26.68
N TYR A 42 -23.38 51.50 27.66
CA TYR A 42 -22.11 52.21 27.63
C TYR A 42 -20.93 51.23 27.75
N TRP A 43 -21.02 50.22 28.63
CA TRP A 43 -20.01 49.17 28.70
C TRP A 43 -19.86 48.38 27.39
N PHE A 44 -20.98 48.02 26.75
CA PHE A 44 -20.97 47.29 25.48
C PHE A 44 -20.29 48.08 24.36
N TYR A 45 -20.66 49.35 24.18
CA TYR A 45 -20.03 50.20 23.17
C TYR A 45 -18.59 50.57 23.51
N LEU A 46 -18.26 50.71 24.81
CA LEU A 46 -16.87 50.98 25.23
C LEU A 46 -15.96 49.81 24.82
N ALA A 47 -16.42 48.58 25.05
CA ALA A 47 -15.71 47.38 24.66
C ALA A 47 -15.53 47.28 23.13
N GLN A 48 -16.55 47.64 22.35
CA GLN A 48 -16.44 47.72 20.88
C GLN A 48 -15.43 48.78 20.44
N SER A 49 -15.48 49.99 21.02
CA SER A 49 -14.53 51.06 20.72
C SER A 49 -13.09 50.65 21.06
N TYR A 50 -12.85 49.96 22.17
CA TYR A 50 -11.53 49.44 22.49
C TYR A 50 -11.05 48.38 21.49
N ARG A 51 -11.91 47.42 21.14
CA ARG A 51 -11.58 46.39 20.14
C ARG A 51 -11.21 47.02 18.81
N ASP A 52 -12.03 47.94 18.31
CA ASP A 52 -11.85 48.56 17.00
C ASP A 52 -10.65 49.54 16.98
N ALA A 53 -10.21 50.04 18.15
CA ALA A 53 -8.96 50.78 18.34
C ALA A 53 -7.71 49.88 18.49
N GLY A 54 -7.85 48.55 18.44
CA GLY A 54 -6.75 47.59 18.67
C GLY A 54 -6.34 47.41 20.13
N ARG A 55 -7.06 48.03 21.07
CA ARG A 55 -6.86 47.97 22.53
C ARG A 55 -7.50 46.71 23.11
N THR A 56 -6.91 45.58 22.75
CA THR A 56 -7.52 44.25 22.95
C THR A 56 -7.65 43.85 24.42
N GLU A 57 -6.68 44.24 25.27
CA GLU A 57 -6.71 43.96 26.72
C GLU A 57 -7.86 44.72 27.39
N GLU A 58 -7.98 46.02 27.12
CA GLU A 58 -9.05 46.84 27.67
C GLU A 58 -10.43 46.43 27.13
N ALA A 59 -10.50 45.98 25.87
CA ALA A 59 -11.70 45.41 25.29
C ALA A 59 -12.14 44.15 26.04
N ALA A 60 -11.22 43.21 26.32
CA ALA A 60 -11.52 41.99 27.07
C ALA A 60 -12.12 42.31 28.44
N VAL A 61 -11.51 43.24 29.19
CA VAL A 61 -12.01 43.66 30.52
C VAL A 61 -13.39 44.30 30.43
N ALA A 62 -13.62 45.19 29.45
CA ALA A 62 -14.90 45.85 29.27
C ALA A 62 -16.00 44.86 28.83
N TYR A 63 -15.67 43.89 27.97
CA TYR A 63 -16.60 42.82 27.58
C TYR A 63 -16.93 41.89 28.75
N ALA A 64 -15.93 41.49 29.56
CA ALA A 64 -16.14 40.69 30.76
C ALA A 64 -17.09 41.37 31.74
N LYS A 65 -16.88 42.67 31.97
CA LYS A 65 -17.77 43.50 32.79
C LYS A 65 -19.18 43.50 32.23
N ARG A 66 -19.34 43.74 30.91
CA ARG A 66 -20.66 43.73 30.26
C ARG A 66 -21.35 42.36 30.31
N ALA A 67 -20.61 41.27 30.16
CA ALA A 67 -21.11 39.89 30.18
C ALA A 67 -21.61 39.47 31.58
N ALA A 68 -21.06 40.06 32.64
CA ALA A 68 -21.48 39.84 34.02
C ALA A 68 -22.71 40.69 34.43
N MET A 69 -23.08 41.69 33.62
CA MET A 69 -24.27 42.51 33.87
C MET A 69 -25.53 41.84 33.33
N GLY A 70 -26.68 42.12 33.95
CA GLY A 70 -28.00 41.70 33.43
C GLY A 70 -28.41 42.45 32.16
N GLY A 71 -29.71 42.45 31.86
CA GLY A 71 -30.28 43.21 30.74
C GLY A 71 -30.58 42.37 29.51
N TRP A 72 -30.32 42.91 28.31
CA TRP A 72 -30.62 42.20 27.06
C TRP A 72 -29.69 41.00 26.89
N ASP A 73 -30.27 39.81 26.88
CA ASP A 73 -29.52 38.55 26.92
C ASP A 73 -28.61 38.33 25.70
N GLU A 74 -29.03 38.74 24.49
CA GLU A 74 -28.20 38.64 23.27
C GLU A 74 -26.96 39.56 23.31
N GLU A 75 -27.07 40.76 23.89
CA GLU A 75 -25.93 41.67 24.05
C GLU A 75 -24.96 41.16 25.10
N ALA A 76 -25.47 40.64 26.23
CA ALA A 76 -24.65 40.05 27.29
C ALA A 76 -23.91 38.79 26.77
N TRP A 77 -24.60 37.95 26.01
CA TRP A 77 -24.01 36.79 25.36
C TRP A 77 -22.96 37.19 24.31
N ASN A 78 -23.28 38.17 23.46
CA ASN A 78 -22.32 38.65 22.45
C ASN A 78 -21.08 39.25 23.13
N ALA A 79 -21.24 40.00 24.22
CA ALA A 79 -20.11 40.48 25.00
C ALA A 79 -19.20 39.34 25.47
N ARG A 80 -19.77 38.24 25.98
CA ARG A 80 -18.99 37.05 26.39
C ARG A 80 -18.27 36.38 25.23
N LEU A 81 -18.91 36.25 24.07
CA LEU A 81 -18.24 35.70 22.88
C LEU A 81 -17.08 36.61 22.40
N GLN A 82 -17.27 37.94 22.44
CA GLN A 82 -16.22 38.89 22.07
C GLN A 82 -15.07 38.90 23.09
N GLU A 83 -15.35 38.75 24.38
CA GLU A 83 -14.34 38.52 25.43
C GLU A 83 -13.46 37.32 25.08
N ALA A 84 -14.07 36.16 24.79
CA ALA A 84 -13.34 34.96 24.40
C ALA A 84 -12.42 35.23 23.19
N ARG A 85 -12.93 35.92 22.15
CA ARG A 85 -12.14 36.28 20.96
C ARG A 85 -10.98 37.23 21.27
N CYS A 86 -11.18 38.20 22.17
CA CYS A 86 -10.09 39.06 22.65
C CYS A 86 -9.02 38.25 23.40
N LEU A 87 -9.41 37.32 24.27
CA LEU A 87 -8.48 36.43 24.98
C LEU A 87 -7.66 35.57 24.01
N ARG A 88 -8.30 35.03 22.96
CA ARG A 88 -7.61 34.32 21.88
C ARG A 88 -6.58 35.20 21.18
N GLN A 89 -6.93 36.45 20.87
CA GLN A 89 -6.01 37.40 20.21
C GLN A 89 -4.84 37.79 21.10
N LEU A 90 -5.03 37.83 22.43
CA LEU A 90 -3.98 38.08 23.42
C LEU A 90 -3.09 36.86 23.67
N GLY A 91 -3.45 35.67 23.16
CA GLY A 91 -2.74 34.43 23.40
C GLY A 91 -3.10 33.73 24.72
N ASP A 92 -4.16 34.17 25.41
CA ASP A 92 -4.70 33.48 26.58
C ASP A 92 -5.62 32.33 26.13
N GLU A 93 -5.00 31.16 25.93
CA GLU A 93 -5.68 29.97 25.43
C GLU A 93 -6.66 29.39 26.44
N ALA A 94 -6.30 29.36 27.72
CA ALA A 94 -7.15 28.82 28.77
C ALA A 94 -8.39 29.70 28.97
N GLY A 95 -8.19 31.03 28.98
CA GLY A 95 -9.28 32.00 29.03
C GLY A 95 -10.21 31.90 27.83
N PHE A 96 -9.66 31.83 26.61
CA PHE A 96 -10.48 31.66 25.40
C PHE A 96 -11.34 30.40 25.45
N ILE A 97 -10.75 29.24 25.78
CA ILE A 97 -11.49 27.96 25.83
C ILE A 97 -12.60 28.03 26.89
N SER A 98 -12.28 28.55 28.08
CA SER A 98 -13.24 28.71 29.17
C SER A 98 -14.41 29.58 28.73
N GLU A 99 -14.16 30.81 28.28
CA GLU A 99 -15.22 31.76 27.97
C GLU A 99 -16.02 31.38 26.73
N ALA A 100 -15.41 30.72 25.73
CA ALA A 100 -16.15 30.18 24.60
C ALA A 100 -17.14 29.08 25.03
N LEU A 101 -16.74 28.19 25.95
CA LEU A 101 -17.64 27.17 26.50
C LEU A 101 -18.72 27.76 27.40
N VAL A 102 -18.41 28.81 28.17
CA VAL A 102 -19.42 29.55 28.97
C VAL A 102 -20.41 30.25 28.04
N ALA A 103 -19.95 30.89 26.97
CA ALA A 103 -20.81 31.50 25.95
C ALA A 103 -21.74 30.45 25.30
N PHE A 104 -21.22 29.26 24.99
CA PHE A 104 -22.04 28.17 24.47
C PHE A 104 -23.08 27.68 25.49
N ASN A 105 -22.68 27.46 26.74
CA ASN A 105 -23.60 27.01 27.81
C ASN A 105 -24.71 28.04 28.10
N GLN A 106 -24.41 29.34 27.94
CA GLN A 106 -25.42 30.39 28.09
C GLN A 106 -26.47 30.35 26.97
N ARG A 107 -26.09 29.99 25.73
CA ARG A 107 -27.01 29.85 24.59
C ARG A 107 -26.63 28.66 23.70
N PRO A 108 -27.03 27.42 24.05
CA PRO A 108 -26.65 26.21 23.30
C PRO A 108 -27.20 26.14 21.87
N GLN A 109 -28.18 26.98 21.53
CA GLN A 109 -28.71 27.14 20.18
C GLN A 109 -27.83 28.03 19.28
N ARG A 110 -26.72 28.58 19.80
CA ARG A 110 -25.76 29.43 19.07
C ARG A 110 -24.48 28.67 18.79
N ALA A 111 -24.15 28.50 17.50
CA ALA A 111 -23.03 27.68 17.06
C ALA A 111 -21.70 28.46 16.95
N GLU A 112 -21.73 29.80 17.01
CA GLU A 112 -20.55 30.66 16.88
C GLU A 112 -19.40 30.30 17.84
N PRO A 113 -19.62 30.00 19.15
CA PRO A 113 -18.53 29.60 20.03
C PRO A 113 -17.90 28.25 19.64
N LEU A 114 -18.71 27.30 19.14
CA LEU A 114 -18.21 26.01 18.67
C LEU A 114 -17.39 26.14 17.39
N TYR A 115 -17.78 27.05 16.49
CA TYR A 115 -17.00 27.39 15.30
C TYR A 115 -15.63 27.98 15.68
N ASP A 116 -15.60 28.92 16.63
CA ASP A 116 -14.34 29.51 17.09
C ASP A 116 -13.43 28.47 17.76
N LEU A 117 -13.99 27.54 18.55
CA LEU A 117 -13.26 26.42 19.14
C LEU A 117 -12.74 25.45 18.08
N ALA A 118 -13.57 25.09 17.09
CA ALA A 118 -13.18 24.23 15.98
C ALA A 118 -11.97 24.81 15.22
N ARG A 119 -12.02 26.11 14.93
CA ARG A 119 -10.90 26.84 14.31
C ARG A 119 -9.65 26.84 15.15
N PHE A 120 -9.80 27.15 16.43
CA PHE A 120 -8.68 27.20 17.37
C PHE A 120 -7.94 25.86 17.41
N TYR A 121 -8.66 24.75 17.56
CA TYR A 121 -8.04 23.43 17.59
C TYR A 121 -7.47 23.02 16.23
N ARG A 122 -8.10 23.41 15.10
CA ARG A 122 -7.53 23.20 13.76
C ARG A 122 -6.20 23.94 13.59
N ASP A 123 -6.14 25.22 13.96
CA ASP A 123 -4.93 26.05 13.86
C ASP A 123 -3.77 25.49 14.71
N LYS A 124 -4.09 24.73 15.77
CA LYS A 124 -3.14 24.01 16.63
C LYS A 124 -2.77 22.62 16.10
N GLY A 125 -3.35 22.16 14.99
CA GLY A 125 -3.18 20.80 14.47
C GLY A 125 -3.92 19.71 15.27
N MET A 126 -4.76 20.09 16.23
CA MET A 126 -5.57 19.17 17.06
C MET A 126 -6.86 18.80 16.35
N ASN A 127 -6.74 18.12 15.20
CA ASN A 127 -7.84 17.88 14.26
C ASN A 127 -9.01 17.10 14.85
N ASP A 128 -8.77 16.08 15.69
CA ASP A 128 -9.87 15.32 16.32
C ASP A 128 -10.73 16.21 17.24
N ALA A 129 -10.11 17.12 18.00
CA ALA A 129 -10.83 18.10 18.82
C ALA A 129 -11.61 19.09 17.94
N SER A 130 -10.98 19.59 16.87
CA SER A 130 -11.65 20.45 15.89
C SER A 130 -12.90 19.79 15.30
N VAL A 131 -12.81 18.51 14.94
CA VAL A 131 -13.96 17.75 14.42
C VAL A 131 -15.06 17.63 15.47
N LEU A 132 -14.75 17.37 16.75
CA LEU A 132 -15.77 17.28 17.80
C LEU A 132 -16.61 18.56 17.89
N PHE A 133 -15.96 19.73 17.90
CA PHE A 133 -16.66 21.01 17.92
C PHE A 133 -17.39 21.31 16.60
N SER A 134 -16.80 20.95 15.47
CA SER A 134 -17.44 21.13 14.16
C SER A 134 -18.71 20.28 14.01
N GLU A 135 -18.68 19.00 14.42
CA GLU A 135 -19.84 18.12 14.40
C GLU A 135 -20.96 18.60 15.31
N ALA A 136 -20.60 19.07 16.52
CA ALA A 136 -21.55 19.67 17.44
C ALA A 136 -22.19 20.95 16.86
N GLY A 137 -21.37 21.82 16.22
CA GLY A 137 -21.85 23.03 15.57
C GLY A 137 -22.75 22.75 14.37
N LEU A 138 -22.39 21.79 13.51
CA LEU A 138 -23.17 21.40 12.33
C LEU A 138 -24.56 20.85 12.67
N ALA A 139 -24.75 20.31 13.88
CA ALA A 139 -26.05 19.86 14.36
C ALA A 139 -26.99 21.02 14.74
N ILE A 140 -26.46 22.23 14.91
CA ILE A 140 -27.21 23.43 15.32
C ILE A 140 -27.64 24.21 14.06
N LYS A 141 -28.95 24.39 13.91
CA LYS A 141 -29.51 25.23 12.85
C LYS A 141 -29.35 26.71 13.19
N ARG A 142 -29.34 27.55 12.16
CA ARG A 142 -29.45 29.00 12.32
C ARG A 142 -30.63 29.34 13.24
N PRO A 143 -30.44 30.08 14.34
CA PRO A 143 -31.50 30.36 15.29
C PRO A 143 -32.57 31.28 14.68
N GLU A 144 -33.85 30.92 14.86
CA GLU A 144 -35.00 31.72 14.40
C GLU A 144 -35.49 32.72 15.46
N GLN A 145 -35.14 32.50 16.73
CA GLN A 145 -35.64 33.29 17.86
C GLN A 145 -34.69 34.43 18.30
N ASP A 146 -33.46 34.40 17.81
CA ASP A 146 -32.47 35.47 18.00
C ASP A 146 -32.54 36.41 16.79
N ILE A 147 -32.30 37.70 17.03
CA ILE A 147 -32.40 38.74 15.99
C ILE A 147 -31.13 39.61 15.89
N LEU A 148 -30.27 39.60 16.90
CA LEU A 148 -29.04 40.41 16.94
C LEU A 148 -27.78 39.53 16.89
N PHE A 149 -26.74 40.05 16.23
CA PHE A 149 -25.37 39.51 16.21
C PHE A 149 -25.26 38.05 15.72
N ILE A 150 -26.15 37.59 14.83
CA ILE A 150 -26.06 36.25 14.22
C ILE A 150 -25.02 36.29 13.10
N GLU A 151 -24.05 35.38 13.14
CA GLU A 151 -23.03 35.25 12.11
C GLU A 151 -23.47 34.20 11.08
N ASP A 152 -24.26 34.61 10.07
CA ASP A 152 -24.85 33.72 9.07
C ASP A 152 -23.82 32.77 8.42
N TYR A 153 -22.60 33.27 8.16
CA TYR A 153 -21.50 32.49 7.60
C TYR A 153 -21.22 31.21 8.38
N VAL A 154 -21.28 31.24 9.72
CA VAL A 154 -21.01 30.08 10.58
C VAL A 154 -21.94 28.92 10.25
N TYR A 155 -23.22 29.22 10.01
CA TYR A 155 -24.28 28.24 9.77
C TYR A 155 -24.35 27.79 8.32
N THR A 156 -24.02 28.66 7.36
CA THR A 156 -24.10 28.32 5.94
C THR A 156 -22.85 27.62 5.42
N THR A 157 -21.67 27.98 5.95
CA THR A 157 -20.39 27.61 5.32
C THR A 157 -19.29 27.32 6.33
N GLY A 158 -19.08 28.18 7.32
CA GLY A 158 -17.89 28.17 8.19
C GLY A 158 -17.69 26.85 8.92
N LEU A 159 -18.71 26.32 9.59
CA LEU A 159 -18.59 25.03 10.29
C LEU A 159 -18.35 23.85 9.33
N MET A 160 -18.94 23.90 8.14
CA MET A 160 -18.74 22.89 7.11
C MET A 160 -17.29 22.91 6.59
N GLU A 161 -16.73 24.10 6.41
CA GLU A 161 -15.34 24.31 6.01
C GLU A 161 -14.37 23.75 7.06
N GLU A 162 -14.57 24.08 8.34
CA GLU A 162 -13.74 23.56 9.43
C GLU A 162 -13.84 22.04 9.54
N PHE A 163 -15.04 21.47 9.45
CA PHE A 163 -15.24 20.02 9.41
C PHE A 163 -14.53 19.38 8.21
N ALA A 164 -14.71 19.93 7.01
CA ALA A 164 -14.11 19.42 5.78
C ALA A 164 -12.58 19.42 5.84
N ILE A 165 -11.95 20.41 6.50
CA ILE A 165 -10.49 20.45 6.65
C ILE A 165 -10.04 19.44 7.72
N ALA A 166 -10.63 19.50 8.92
CA ALA A 166 -10.16 18.70 10.06
C ALA A 166 -10.45 17.20 9.89
N ALA A 167 -11.59 16.84 9.32
CA ALA A 167 -11.99 15.44 9.12
C ALA A 167 -11.08 14.67 8.15
N ASN A 168 -10.30 15.35 7.31
CA ASN A 168 -9.31 14.69 6.44
C ASN A 168 -8.26 13.92 7.26
N TYR A 169 -7.93 14.47 8.44
CA TYR A 169 -6.95 13.91 9.37
C TYR A 169 -7.58 12.94 10.37
N ALA A 170 -8.90 12.69 10.27
CA ALA A 170 -9.59 11.75 11.15
C ALA A 170 -9.14 10.32 10.86
N ARG A 171 -8.96 9.55 11.94
CA ARG A 171 -8.62 8.11 11.88
C ARG A 171 -9.81 7.24 11.51
N ASP A 172 -11.02 7.69 11.85
CA ASP A 172 -12.26 7.00 11.49
C ASP A 172 -12.53 7.17 9.98
N PRO A 173 -12.51 6.09 9.18
CA PRO A 173 -12.74 6.18 7.75
C PRO A 173 -14.14 6.71 7.42
N VAL A 174 -15.15 6.50 8.28
CA VAL A 174 -16.51 7.00 8.07
C VAL A 174 -16.55 8.52 8.21
N ARG A 175 -15.97 9.05 9.29
CA ARG A 175 -15.79 10.50 9.48
C ARG A 175 -14.94 11.13 8.38
N LYS A 176 -13.84 10.50 7.97
CA LYS A 176 -13.03 10.99 6.85
C LYS A 176 -13.83 11.03 5.54
N ASP A 177 -14.68 10.03 5.30
CA ASP A 177 -15.56 9.99 4.13
C ASP A 177 -16.63 11.11 4.17
N ARG A 178 -17.18 11.40 5.35
CA ARG A 178 -18.07 12.56 5.56
C ARG A 178 -17.35 13.88 5.35
N GLY A 179 -16.10 13.98 5.79
CA GLY A 179 -15.22 15.12 5.51
C GLY A 179 -15.03 15.36 4.02
N PHE A 180 -14.78 14.28 3.26
CA PHE A 180 -14.73 14.33 1.80
C PHE A 180 -16.06 14.81 1.22
N ALA A 181 -17.19 14.26 1.67
CA ALA A 181 -18.51 14.65 1.18
C ALA A 181 -18.77 16.15 1.39
N ALA A 182 -18.49 16.67 2.59
CA ALA A 182 -18.57 18.10 2.90
C ALA A 182 -17.64 18.94 1.99
N CYS A 183 -16.39 18.52 1.81
CA CYS A 183 -15.42 19.19 0.95
C CYS A 183 -15.87 19.23 -0.52
N ASN A 184 -16.36 18.10 -1.04
CA ASN A 184 -16.82 17.97 -2.42
C ASN A 184 -18.10 18.77 -2.66
N TRP A 185 -19.02 18.77 -1.70
CA TRP A 185 -20.24 19.58 -1.76
C TRP A 185 -19.93 21.07 -1.74
N LEU A 186 -19.05 21.53 -0.84
CA LEU A 186 -18.61 22.94 -0.80
C LEU A 186 -17.95 23.36 -2.12
N ALA A 187 -17.10 22.51 -2.70
CA ALA A 187 -16.39 22.77 -3.94
C ALA A 187 -17.32 22.85 -5.17
N LEU A 188 -18.43 22.11 -5.17
CA LEU A 188 -19.33 21.99 -6.32
C LEU A 188 -20.65 22.75 -6.15
N ASN A 189 -20.97 23.27 -4.97
CA ASN A 189 -22.23 23.99 -4.76
C ASN A 189 -22.12 25.46 -5.20
N ARG A 190 -22.94 25.85 -6.18
CA ARG A 190 -23.02 27.22 -6.72
C ARG A 190 -23.54 28.26 -5.73
N THR A 191 -24.27 27.86 -4.69
CA THR A 191 -24.79 28.80 -3.69
C THR A 191 -23.71 29.27 -2.72
N ILE A 192 -22.55 28.59 -2.70
CA ILE A 192 -21.39 28.96 -1.89
C ILE A 192 -20.55 29.99 -2.64
N SER A 193 -20.09 31.01 -1.92
CA SER A 193 -19.22 32.06 -2.48
C SER A 193 -17.87 31.50 -2.96
N ASP A 194 -17.22 32.23 -3.86
CA ASP A 194 -16.02 31.75 -4.56
C ASP A 194 -14.87 31.39 -3.60
N GLY A 195 -14.65 32.16 -2.53
CA GLY A 195 -13.54 31.92 -1.58
C GLY A 195 -13.58 30.52 -0.94
N PRO A 196 -14.63 30.18 -0.16
CA PRO A 196 -14.80 28.84 0.42
C PRO A 196 -14.84 27.72 -0.63
N ARG A 197 -15.43 27.99 -1.81
CA ARG A 197 -15.51 27.00 -2.90
C ARG A 197 -14.14 26.67 -3.46
N GLU A 198 -13.30 27.66 -3.71
CA GLU A 198 -11.92 27.49 -4.17
C GLU A 198 -11.04 26.83 -3.12
N LEU A 199 -11.22 27.17 -1.84
CA LEU A 199 -10.53 26.50 -0.73
C LEU A 199 -10.91 25.02 -0.65
N ALA A 200 -12.21 24.70 -0.69
CA ALA A 200 -12.69 23.32 -0.67
C ALA A 200 -12.22 22.54 -1.90
N TRP A 201 -12.25 23.15 -3.09
CA TRP A 201 -11.71 22.55 -4.31
C TRP A 201 -10.22 22.24 -4.19
N SER A 202 -9.42 23.16 -3.67
CA SER A 202 -7.99 22.91 -3.41
C SER A 202 -7.77 21.80 -2.37
N ASN A 203 -8.65 21.70 -1.36
CA ASN A 203 -8.52 20.71 -0.29
C ASN A 203 -8.97 19.29 -0.71
N LEU A 204 -9.73 19.14 -1.80
CA LEU A 204 -10.04 17.83 -2.37
C LEU A 204 -8.77 17.02 -2.68
N PHE A 205 -7.65 17.69 -2.97
CA PHE A 205 -6.34 17.08 -3.15
C PHE A 205 -5.91 16.15 -2.01
N PHE A 206 -6.30 16.47 -0.77
CA PHE A 206 -5.94 15.66 0.40
C PHE A 206 -6.82 14.42 0.54
N TYR A 207 -8.01 14.43 -0.06
CA TYR A 207 -8.97 13.33 -0.02
C TYR A 207 -8.88 12.36 -1.20
N VAL A 208 -8.31 12.78 -2.34
CA VAL A 208 -8.29 11.95 -3.56
C VAL A 208 -7.51 10.66 -3.34
N ARG A 209 -8.04 9.58 -3.93
CA ARG A 209 -7.50 8.21 -3.86
C ARG A 209 -7.17 7.71 -5.27
N PRO A 210 -6.26 6.73 -5.42
CA PRO A 210 -6.00 6.11 -6.71
C PRO A 210 -7.23 5.35 -7.22
N ALA A 211 -7.36 5.23 -8.54
CA ALA A 211 -8.47 4.57 -9.22
C ALA A 211 -8.73 3.17 -8.67
N LYS A 212 -7.66 2.39 -8.45
CA LYS A 212 -7.71 1.03 -7.89
C LYS A 212 -8.37 0.93 -6.50
N THR A 213 -8.33 2.00 -5.70
CA THR A 213 -9.00 2.03 -4.39
C THR A 213 -10.49 2.29 -4.50
N LEU A 214 -10.92 3.06 -5.52
CA LEU A 214 -12.34 3.36 -5.76
C LEU A 214 -13.02 2.29 -6.62
N MET A 215 -12.25 1.64 -7.49
CA MET A 215 -12.68 0.65 -8.46
C MET A 215 -11.71 -0.54 -8.38
N PRO A 216 -11.94 -1.52 -7.49
CA PRO A 216 -11.05 -2.67 -7.31
C PRO A 216 -10.78 -3.48 -8.59
N SER A 217 -11.70 -3.49 -9.56
CA SER A 217 -11.52 -4.12 -10.87
C SER A 217 -10.53 -3.38 -11.79
N PHE A 218 -10.17 -2.14 -11.46
CA PHE A 218 -9.26 -1.32 -12.25
C PHE A 218 -7.90 -2.00 -12.42
N SER A 219 -7.54 -2.26 -13.68
CA SER A 219 -6.27 -2.90 -14.06
C SER A 219 -5.66 -2.15 -15.23
N ALA A 220 -4.45 -1.62 -15.04
CA ALA A 220 -3.73 -0.85 -16.04
C ALA A 220 -2.46 -1.58 -16.48
N ARG A 221 -2.09 -1.40 -17.75
CA ARG A 221 -0.82 -1.88 -18.32
C ARG A 221 -0.23 -0.87 -19.31
N PRO A 222 1.10 -0.82 -19.46
CA PRO A 222 1.72 -0.01 -20.51
C PRO A 222 1.28 -0.47 -21.89
N ILE A 223 1.07 0.46 -22.80
CA ILE A 223 0.88 0.19 -24.23
C ILE A 223 2.28 -0.11 -24.76
N GLY A 224 2.58 -1.38 -25.04
CA GLY A 224 3.91 -1.86 -25.45
C GLY A 224 4.36 -1.41 -26.85
N PHE A 225 4.13 -0.15 -27.19
CA PHE A 225 4.50 0.49 -28.45
C PHE A 225 5.88 1.17 -28.32
N GLU A 226 6.76 0.89 -29.27
CA GLU A 226 8.07 1.50 -29.37
C GLU A 226 8.00 2.77 -30.22
N ALA A 227 8.25 3.93 -29.59
CA ALA A 227 8.25 5.20 -30.29
C ALA A 227 9.46 5.30 -31.24
N PRO A 228 9.35 6.02 -32.37
CA PRO A 228 10.50 6.29 -33.25
C PRO A 228 11.64 6.99 -32.52
N ASP A 229 12.87 6.84 -33.03
CA ASP A 229 14.06 7.49 -32.48
C ASP A 229 13.85 9.01 -32.31
N GLY A 230 14.19 9.50 -31.11
CA GLY A 230 14.00 10.92 -30.74
C GLY A 230 12.57 11.29 -30.32
N TYR A 231 11.63 10.35 -30.32
CA TYR A 231 10.26 10.54 -29.86
C TYR A 231 9.95 9.68 -28.62
N ARG A 232 8.93 10.08 -27.87
CA ARG A 232 8.40 9.36 -26.70
C ARG A 232 6.89 9.25 -26.78
N SER A 233 6.35 8.13 -26.32
CA SER A 233 4.91 7.87 -26.27
C SER A 233 4.21 8.77 -25.24
N SER A 234 3.09 9.38 -25.61
CA SER A 234 2.27 10.22 -24.74
C SER A 234 0.78 10.15 -25.16
N ASN A 235 -0.11 10.66 -24.33
CA ASN A 235 -1.55 10.91 -24.52
C ASN A 235 -2.28 9.97 -25.51
N PRO A 236 -2.37 8.65 -25.21
CA PRO A 236 -3.06 7.70 -26.08
C PRO A 236 -4.59 7.85 -26.01
N SER A 237 -5.29 7.58 -27.11
CA SER A 237 -6.76 7.61 -27.19
C SER A 237 -7.32 6.29 -27.75
N VAL A 238 -7.98 5.50 -26.89
CA VAL A 238 -8.67 4.25 -27.24
C VAL A 238 -10.10 4.51 -27.74
N ALA A 239 -10.54 3.78 -28.76
CA ALA A 239 -11.91 3.74 -29.26
C ALA A 239 -12.28 2.32 -29.76
N ARG A 240 -13.54 2.11 -30.17
CA ARG A 240 -13.99 0.91 -30.89
C ARG A 240 -14.41 1.28 -32.32
N LEU A 241 -14.08 0.41 -33.28
CA LEU A 241 -14.63 0.42 -34.63
C LEU A 241 -15.22 -0.97 -34.91
N GLY A 242 -16.55 -1.10 -34.88
CA GLY A 242 -17.19 -2.41 -34.78
C GLY A 242 -16.72 -3.12 -33.50
N ASP A 243 -16.31 -4.39 -33.60
CA ASP A 243 -15.76 -5.17 -32.49
C ASP A 243 -14.25 -4.96 -32.27
N GLN A 244 -13.57 -4.25 -33.17
CA GLN A 244 -12.14 -4.02 -33.04
C GLN A 244 -11.82 -2.91 -32.04
N ILE A 245 -10.90 -3.20 -31.11
CA ILE A 245 -10.26 -2.17 -30.29
C ILE A 245 -9.20 -1.46 -31.14
N VAL A 246 -9.32 -0.14 -31.23
CA VAL A 246 -8.35 0.73 -31.90
C VAL A 246 -7.79 1.74 -30.90
N LEU A 247 -6.51 2.06 -31.02
CA LEU A 247 -5.84 3.00 -30.15
C LEU A 247 -4.97 3.94 -30.96
N LEU A 248 -5.15 5.24 -30.76
CA LEU A 248 -4.25 6.26 -31.25
C LEU A 248 -3.14 6.47 -30.23
N GLN A 249 -1.89 6.26 -30.63
CA GLN A 249 -0.71 6.51 -29.83
C GLN A 249 -0.06 7.81 -30.29
N ARG A 250 -0.12 8.85 -29.46
CA ARG A 250 0.62 10.11 -29.70
C ARG A 250 2.08 9.89 -29.33
N THR A 251 2.99 10.51 -30.08
CA THR A 251 4.40 10.58 -29.75
C THR A 251 4.91 12.01 -29.90
N ILE A 252 5.86 12.41 -29.04
CA ILE A 252 6.37 13.78 -28.92
C ILE A 252 7.91 13.78 -28.86
N ASN A 253 8.53 14.88 -29.29
CA ASN A 253 9.99 15.03 -29.33
C ASN A 253 10.59 15.90 -28.20
N TYR A 254 9.82 16.19 -27.15
CA TYR A 254 10.27 16.98 -26.00
C TYR A 254 10.26 16.16 -24.70
N THR A 255 10.92 16.68 -23.68
CA THR A 255 10.82 16.23 -22.29
C THR A 255 10.24 17.33 -21.41
N LEU A 256 9.42 16.98 -20.42
CA LEU A 256 9.02 17.91 -19.37
C LEU A 256 10.19 18.16 -18.41
N ALA A 257 10.45 19.43 -18.08
CA ALA A 257 11.32 19.81 -16.98
C ALA A 257 10.73 19.37 -15.62
N GLU A 258 11.56 19.32 -14.57
CA GLU A 258 11.16 18.85 -13.22
C GLU A 258 9.99 19.64 -12.57
N ASP A 259 9.72 20.86 -13.04
CA ASP A 259 8.61 21.70 -12.60
C ASP A 259 7.29 21.39 -13.34
N ASN A 260 7.33 20.51 -14.35
CA ASN A 260 6.24 20.21 -15.27
C ASN A 260 5.69 21.44 -16.01
N LEU A 261 6.48 22.52 -16.15
CA LEU A 261 6.08 23.77 -16.81
C LEU A 261 6.77 23.99 -18.15
N GLN A 262 8.01 23.55 -18.28
CA GLN A 262 8.82 23.81 -19.46
C GLN A 262 9.01 22.55 -20.30
N TYR A 263 8.84 22.72 -21.61
CA TYR A 263 9.16 21.69 -22.60
C TYR A 263 10.61 21.92 -23.05
N ASP A 264 11.43 20.89 -22.95
CA ASP A 264 12.79 20.90 -23.48
C ASP A 264 12.86 20.03 -24.74
N THR A 265 13.28 20.64 -25.84
CA THR A 265 13.43 20.02 -27.17
C THR A 265 14.91 19.99 -27.53
N PRO A 266 15.44 18.89 -28.08
CA PRO A 266 16.84 18.83 -28.49
C PRO A 266 17.24 19.99 -29.41
N GLY A 267 18.19 20.82 -28.97
CA GLY A 267 18.71 21.94 -29.76
C GLY A 267 17.72 23.08 -30.02
N GLY A 268 16.62 23.17 -29.26
CA GLY A 268 15.57 24.17 -29.49
C GLY A 268 14.72 23.91 -30.74
N ALA A 269 14.68 22.65 -31.20
CA ALA A 269 13.82 22.25 -32.31
C ALA A 269 12.33 22.53 -32.02
N PRO A 270 11.49 22.70 -33.06
CA PRO A 270 10.04 22.79 -32.87
C PRO A 270 9.50 21.59 -32.08
N VAL A 271 8.51 21.83 -31.23
CA VAL A 271 7.70 20.76 -30.65
C VAL A 271 6.98 20.07 -31.81
N GLN A 272 7.19 18.76 -31.96
CA GLN A 272 6.62 17.97 -33.03
C GLN A 272 5.86 16.78 -32.48
N THR A 273 4.62 16.63 -32.96
CA THR A 273 3.75 15.50 -32.62
C THR A 273 3.58 14.57 -33.82
N ARG A 274 3.71 13.27 -33.60
CA ARG A 274 3.37 12.21 -34.56
C ARG A 274 2.36 11.26 -33.93
N ASN A 275 1.36 10.82 -34.69
CA ASN A 275 0.30 9.95 -34.20
C ASN A 275 0.33 8.61 -34.94
N PHE A 276 0.13 7.51 -34.22
CA PHE A 276 0.11 6.16 -34.76
C PHE A 276 -1.23 5.50 -34.46
N LEU A 277 -1.87 4.91 -35.47
CA LEU A 277 -3.04 4.07 -35.30
C LEU A 277 -2.59 2.64 -34.99
N LEU A 278 -3.00 2.15 -33.83
CA LEU A 278 -2.78 0.77 -33.38
C LEU A 278 -4.10 0.00 -33.43
N ARG A 279 -4.04 -1.25 -33.88
CA ARG A 279 -5.14 -2.22 -33.73
C ARG A 279 -4.78 -3.21 -32.64
N LEU A 280 -5.65 -3.39 -31.67
CA LEU A 280 -5.41 -4.23 -30.49
C LEU A 280 -6.35 -5.43 -30.47
N SER A 281 -5.86 -6.61 -30.04
CA SER A 281 -6.74 -7.75 -29.72
C SER A 281 -7.59 -7.46 -28.48
N ASP A 282 -8.58 -8.33 -28.21
CA ASP A 282 -9.40 -8.27 -26.99
C ASP A 282 -8.56 -8.37 -25.71
N GLU A 283 -7.41 -9.06 -25.77
CA GLU A 283 -6.43 -9.13 -24.68
C GLU A 283 -5.51 -7.90 -24.63
N LEU A 284 -5.77 -6.87 -25.44
CA LEU A 284 -5.01 -5.61 -25.57
C LEU A 284 -3.60 -5.77 -26.13
N ALA A 285 -3.33 -6.85 -26.90
CA ALA A 285 -2.06 -7.02 -27.59
C ALA A 285 -2.05 -6.25 -28.92
N ILE A 286 -0.94 -5.58 -29.24
CA ILE A 286 -0.79 -4.83 -30.51
C ILE A 286 -0.74 -5.82 -31.68
N GLN A 287 -1.67 -5.68 -32.63
CA GLN A 287 -1.77 -6.47 -33.85
C GLN A 287 -1.15 -5.75 -35.05
N SER A 288 -1.33 -4.43 -35.13
CA SER A 288 -0.70 -3.59 -36.14
C SER A 288 -0.45 -2.17 -35.61
N ALA A 289 0.48 -1.48 -36.26
CA ALA A 289 0.80 -0.08 -36.00
C ALA A 289 1.02 0.64 -37.35
N SER A 290 0.43 1.80 -37.54
CA SER A 290 0.60 2.61 -38.75
C SER A 290 0.64 4.09 -38.41
N GLU A 291 1.61 4.83 -38.94
CA GLU A 291 1.68 6.27 -38.72
C GLU A 291 0.53 6.97 -39.47
N ILE A 292 -0.18 7.86 -38.77
CA ILE A 292 -1.24 8.68 -39.33
C ILE A 292 -0.61 9.95 -39.90
N LEU A 293 -0.57 10.04 -41.22
CA LEU A 293 -0.02 11.20 -41.92
C LEU A 293 -1.01 12.39 -41.97
N PRO A 294 -0.53 13.65 -41.98
CA PRO A 294 -1.37 14.83 -42.17
C PRO A 294 -2.12 14.82 -43.52
N PRO A 295 -3.17 15.63 -43.70
CA PRO A 295 -3.84 15.77 -44.99
C PRO A 295 -2.90 16.29 -46.09
N VAL A 296 -3.07 15.82 -47.33
CA VAL A 296 -2.22 16.22 -48.47
C VAL A 296 -2.42 17.69 -48.85
N ASP A 297 -3.63 18.19 -48.67
CA ASP A 297 -4.07 19.55 -48.97
C ASP A 297 -3.93 20.52 -47.78
N MET A 298 -3.32 20.09 -46.68
CA MET A 298 -3.03 20.96 -45.53
C MET A 298 -1.99 22.01 -45.92
N PRO A 299 -2.22 23.31 -45.63
CA PRO A 299 -1.24 24.35 -45.90
C PRO A 299 0.03 24.14 -45.07
N GLY A 300 1.16 24.65 -45.55
CA GLY A 300 2.39 24.68 -44.76
C GLY A 300 2.22 25.45 -43.44
N PRO A 301 3.03 25.15 -42.41
CA PRO A 301 2.83 25.69 -41.07
C PRO A 301 3.02 27.21 -41.05
N ALA A 302 1.97 27.94 -40.64
CA ALA A 302 2.03 29.38 -40.36
C ALA A 302 2.76 29.68 -39.04
N ASN A 303 2.77 28.73 -38.10
CA ASN A 303 3.59 28.78 -36.89
C ASN A 303 4.53 27.58 -36.84
N SER A 304 5.83 27.84 -36.77
CA SER A 304 6.87 26.81 -36.82
C SER A 304 7.33 26.30 -35.45
N ARG A 305 6.70 26.71 -34.34
CA ARG A 305 7.14 26.32 -32.98
C ARG A 305 6.49 25.04 -32.47
N VAL A 306 5.25 24.77 -32.87
CA VAL A 306 4.48 23.59 -32.45
C VAL A 306 3.79 23.01 -33.68
N LEU A 307 4.20 21.81 -34.06
CA LEU A 307 3.84 21.16 -35.32
C LEU A 307 3.05 19.86 -35.08
N GLY A 308 2.10 19.60 -35.96
CA GLY A 308 1.28 18.40 -35.96
C GLY A 308 0.02 18.46 -35.08
N PHE A 309 -0.61 17.29 -34.92
CA PHE A 309 -1.95 17.13 -34.36
C PHE A 309 -1.85 16.63 -32.91
N GLU A 310 -2.10 17.51 -31.94
CA GLU A 310 -1.94 17.22 -30.51
C GLU A 310 -3.22 16.65 -29.89
N ASP A 311 -3.06 15.79 -28.87
CA ASP A 311 -4.14 15.29 -28.00
C ASP A 311 -5.37 14.76 -28.78
N MET A 312 -5.12 14.01 -29.86
CA MET A 312 -6.19 13.54 -30.74
C MET A 312 -7.10 12.54 -30.02
N ARG A 313 -8.39 12.86 -29.91
CA ARG A 313 -9.43 11.98 -29.37
C ARG A 313 -10.06 11.18 -30.50
N LEU A 314 -9.95 9.86 -30.40
CA LEU A 314 -10.39 8.90 -31.41
C LEU A 314 -11.86 8.53 -31.19
N PHE A 315 -12.66 8.45 -32.25
CA PHE A 315 -14.06 8.01 -32.21
C PHE A 315 -14.51 7.44 -33.55
N ALA A 316 -15.56 6.62 -33.56
CA ALA A 316 -16.17 6.10 -34.78
C ALA A 316 -17.41 6.94 -35.13
N TRP A 317 -17.55 7.33 -36.39
CA TRP A 317 -18.72 8.05 -36.91
C TRP A 317 -18.98 7.64 -38.36
N SER A 318 -20.22 7.21 -38.63
CA SER A 318 -20.68 6.69 -39.93
C SER A 318 -19.79 5.55 -40.45
N ASP A 319 -19.54 4.54 -39.60
CA ASP A 319 -18.70 3.36 -39.86
C ASP A 319 -17.23 3.66 -40.24
N ALA A 320 -16.78 4.90 -40.03
CA ALA A 320 -15.41 5.32 -40.25
C ALA A 320 -14.76 5.80 -38.95
N LEU A 321 -13.42 5.75 -38.92
CA LEU A 321 -12.64 6.23 -37.79
C LEU A 321 -12.33 7.72 -37.97
N TRP A 322 -12.53 8.52 -36.93
CA TRP A 322 -12.30 9.96 -36.92
C TRP A 322 -11.50 10.37 -35.70
N GLY A 323 -10.84 11.51 -35.80
CA GLY A 323 -10.12 12.14 -34.70
C GLY A 323 -10.42 13.63 -34.60
N VAL A 324 -10.53 14.14 -33.37
CA VAL A 324 -10.51 15.59 -33.08
C VAL A 324 -9.25 15.94 -32.31
N SER A 325 -8.53 16.97 -32.73
CA SER A 325 -7.19 17.30 -32.23
C SER A 325 -6.97 18.79 -32.10
N CYS A 326 -6.01 19.17 -31.26
CA CYS A 326 -5.52 20.54 -31.17
C CYS A 326 -4.37 20.74 -32.16
N VAL A 327 -4.51 21.72 -33.06
CA VAL A 327 -3.50 22.07 -34.05
C VAL A 327 -3.11 23.54 -33.85
N ARG A 328 -1.82 23.82 -33.74
CA ARG A 328 -1.30 25.18 -33.49
C ARG A 328 -0.57 25.79 -34.68
N GLU A 329 -0.30 25.01 -35.72
CA GLU A 329 0.47 25.46 -36.88
C GLU A 329 -0.36 26.20 -37.93
N LEU A 330 -1.69 26.31 -37.77
CA LEU A 330 -2.59 26.90 -38.76
C LEU A 330 -2.68 28.43 -38.73
N THR A 331 -2.13 29.09 -37.71
CA THR A 331 -2.12 30.56 -37.59
C THR A 331 -0.80 31.07 -37.05
N GLU A 332 -0.37 32.25 -37.47
CA GLU A 332 0.92 32.85 -37.09
C GLU A 332 1.12 32.93 -35.57
N GLU A 333 0.07 33.27 -34.81
CA GLU A 333 0.14 33.42 -33.35
C GLU A 333 0.19 32.09 -32.58
N GLY A 334 -0.06 30.95 -33.25
CA GLY A 334 -0.05 29.64 -32.60
C GLY A 334 -1.28 29.37 -31.73
N TRP A 335 -2.45 29.84 -32.15
CA TRP A 335 -3.74 29.57 -31.50
C TRP A 335 -4.07 28.09 -31.46
N CYS A 336 -4.80 27.66 -30.42
CA CYS A 336 -5.31 26.29 -30.33
C CYS A 336 -6.53 26.16 -31.25
N GLU A 337 -6.35 25.64 -32.47
CA GLU A 337 -7.45 25.32 -33.37
C GLU A 337 -7.88 23.87 -33.17
N GLN A 338 -9.18 23.60 -33.06
CA GLN A 338 -9.68 22.23 -33.08
C GLN A 338 -9.87 21.76 -34.52
N VAL A 339 -9.26 20.64 -34.88
CA VAL A 339 -9.37 20.03 -36.20
C VAL A 339 -9.99 18.66 -36.06
N VAL A 340 -11.10 18.45 -36.77
CA VAL A 340 -11.72 17.13 -36.95
C VAL A 340 -11.33 16.59 -38.32
N ALA A 341 -10.97 15.31 -38.38
CA ALA A 341 -10.55 14.64 -39.61
C ALA A 341 -10.89 13.14 -39.57
N ARG A 342 -11.18 12.57 -40.73
CA ARG A 342 -11.36 11.12 -40.92
C ARG A 342 -10.01 10.46 -41.11
N ILE A 343 -9.83 9.26 -40.55
CA ILE A 343 -8.64 8.44 -40.74
C ILE A 343 -8.95 7.40 -41.82
N GLU A 344 -8.13 7.37 -42.88
CA GLU A 344 -8.25 6.43 -43.98
C GLU A 344 -7.01 5.55 -44.06
N GLU A 345 -7.21 4.24 -44.03
CA GLU A 345 -6.18 3.22 -44.22
C GLU A 345 -6.29 2.67 -45.66
N SER A 346 -5.58 3.31 -46.60
CA SER A 346 -5.43 2.81 -47.98
C SER A 346 -3.98 2.35 -48.22
N ASP A 347 -3.29 2.86 -49.25
CA ASP A 347 -1.85 2.62 -49.47
C ASP A 347 -0.98 3.22 -48.34
N SER A 348 -1.51 4.23 -47.64
CA SER A 348 -0.92 4.82 -46.42
C SER A 348 -2.02 5.27 -45.46
N CYS A 349 -1.77 5.20 -44.15
CA CYS A 349 -2.71 5.70 -43.13
C CYS A 349 -2.62 7.23 -43.05
N ARG A 350 -3.74 7.93 -43.27
CA ARG A 350 -3.75 9.40 -43.41
C ARG A 350 -5.04 10.05 -42.91
N LEU A 351 -4.93 11.30 -42.47
CA LEU A 351 -6.06 12.21 -42.25
C LEU A 351 -6.63 12.74 -43.57
N VAL A 352 -7.92 12.55 -43.78
CA VAL A 352 -8.69 13.03 -44.93
C VAL A 352 -9.99 13.66 -44.44
N ASP A 353 -10.75 14.33 -45.31
CA ASP A 353 -12.01 15.00 -44.95
C ASP A 353 -11.91 15.80 -43.63
N TRP A 354 -10.95 16.72 -43.62
CA TRP A 354 -10.59 17.47 -42.43
C TRP A 354 -11.13 18.89 -42.49
N ARG A 355 -11.44 19.46 -41.33
CA ARG A 355 -11.93 20.84 -41.20
C ARG A 355 -11.59 21.41 -39.83
N VAL A 356 -11.45 22.73 -39.78
CA VAL A 356 -11.22 23.48 -38.53
C VAL A 356 -12.57 23.86 -37.92
N LEU A 357 -12.77 23.51 -36.65
CA LEU A 357 -13.98 23.84 -35.90
C LEU A 357 -13.79 25.20 -35.21
N ARG A 358 -14.62 26.17 -35.57
CA ARG A 358 -14.55 27.54 -35.04
C ARG A 358 -15.88 27.96 -34.44
N PRO A 359 -16.03 27.92 -33.11
CA PRO A 359 -17.21 28.44 -32.44
C PRO A 359 -17.37 29.93 -32.69
N ALA A 360 -18.61 30.38 -32.81
CA ALA A 360 -18.92 31.81 -32.86
C ALA A 360 -18.48 32.51 -31.55
N GLY A 361 -17.96 33.73 -31.67
CA GLY A 361 -17.56 34.56 -30.54
C GLY A 361 -16.05 34.84 -30.47
N HIS A 362 -15.58 35.21 -29.28
CA HIS A 362 -14.17 35.50 -29.05
C HIS A 362 -13.32 34.23 -29.09
N ARG A 363 -12.17 34.31 -29.75
CA ARG A 363 -11.21 33.21 -29.83
C ARG A 363 -10.61 32.94 -28.46
N VAL A 364 -10.63 31.69 -28.04
CA VAL A 364 -10.07 31.22 -26.75
C VAL A 364 -9.24 29.96 -26.97
N HIS A 365 -8.24 29.74 -26.13
CA HIS A 365 -7.37 28.55 -26.17
C HIS A 365 -8.04 27.30 -25.55
N GLU A 366 -9.27 26.97 -25.97
CA GLU A 366 -9.97 25.76 -25.51
C GLU A 366 -9.66 24.57 -26.43
N LYS A 367 -9.06 23.52 -25.87
CA LYS A 367 -8.54 22.36 -26.61
C LYS A 367 -9.16 21.01 -26.21
N ASN A 368 -10.09 21.03 -25.26
CA ASN A 368 -10.57 19.83 -24.56
C ASN A 368 -11.99 19.44 -24.99
N TRP A 369 -12.28 19.50 -26.28
CA TRP A 369 -13.62 19.20 -26.80
C TRP A 369 -13.87 17.70 -26.74
N MET A 370 -14.99 17.28 -26.18
CA MET A 370 -15.34 15.87 -26.03
C MET A 370 -16.32 15.46 -27.14
N PRO A 371 -15.91 14.64 -28.13
CA PRO A 371 -16.78 14.21 -29.22
C PRO A 371 -17.89 13.26 -28.71
N GLN A 372 -19.08 13.41 -29.27
CA GLN A 372 -20.27 12.60 -29.01
C GLN A 372 -20.95 12.26 -30.32
N VAL A 373 -21.10 10.98 -30.61
CA VAL A 373 -21.78 10.49 -31.81
C VAL A 373 -23.14 9.92 -31.39
N LYS A 374 -24.22 10.59 -31.80
CA LYS A 374 -25.59 10.22 -31.46
C LYS A 374 -26.28 9.46 -32.60
N PRO A 375 -27.16 8.48 -32.28
CA PRO A 375 -28.12 7.96 -33.24
C PRO A 375 -29.05 9.09 -33.72
N GLY A 376 -29.37 9.13 -35.02
CA GLY A 376 -30.29 10.12 -35.59
C GLY A 376 -31.70 10.04 -35.00
N THR A 377 -32.28 11.19 -34.66
CA THR A 377 -33.63 11.30 -34.09
C THR A 377 -34.69 11.26 -35.19
N THR A 378 -35.39 10.13 -35.33
CA THR A 378 -36.66 9.94 -36.08
C THR A 378 -36.71 10.48 -37.52
N GLY A 379 -36.57 9.57 -38.50
CA GLY A 379 -36.95 9.80 -39.91
C GLY A 379 -35.81 10.12 -40.87
N GLY A 380 -34.60 10.36 -40.38
CA GLY A 380 -33.36 10.41 -41.16
C GLY A 380 -32.46 9.24 -40.81
N HIS A 381 -32.08 8.43 -41.80
CA HIS A 381 -31.01 7.43 -41.63
C HIS A 381 -29.66 8.18 -41.53
N GLY A 382 -29.07 8.25 -40.33
CA GLY A 382 -27.74 8.83 -40.12
C GLY A 382 -27.39 9.07 -38.65
N GLU A 383 -26.10 9.04 -38.32
CA GLU A 383 -25.56 9.44 -37.01
C GLU A 383 -25.23 10.94 -37.00
N ALA A 384 -25.47 11.62 -35.87
CA ALA A 384 -25.12 13.03 -35.69
C ALA A 384 -23.86 13.18 -34.82
N LEU A 385 -22.85 13.91 -35.31
CA LEU A 385 -21.65 14.24 -34.55
C LEU A 385 -21.81 15.61 -33.88
N GLN A 386 -21.55 15.67 -32.58
CA GLN A 386 -21.50 16.91 -31.82
C GLN A 386 -20.39 16.83 -30.77
N PHE A 387 -20.13 17.94 -30.08
CA PHE A 387 -19.07 18.04 -29.08
C PHE A 387 -19.56 18.74 -27.82
N ILE A 388 -19.20 18.21 -26.66
CA ILE A 388 -19.24 18.98 -25.42
C ILE A 388 -18.04 19.92 -25.43
N TYR A 389 -18.30 21.21 -25.64
CA TYR A 389 -17.28 22.27 -25.71
C TYR A 389 -16.83 22.71 -24.31
N LEU A 390 -17.79 22.90 -23.40
CA LEU A 390 -17.57 23.26 -21.99
C LEU A 390 -18.53 22.45 -21.11
N CYS A 391 -18.11 22.16 -19.88
CA CYS A 391 -18.99 21.57 -18.88
C CYS A 391 -19.82 22.64 -18.15
N ASP A 392 -19.32 23.87 -18.02
CA ASP A 392 -20.00 24.97 -17.31
C ASP A 392 -19.70 26.36 -17.92
N PRO A 393 -20.70 27.01 -18.55
CA PRO A 393 -21.98 26.41 -18.90
C PRO A 393 -21.76 25.18 -19.79
N THR A 394 -22.64 24.18 -19.67
CA THR A 394 -22.63 23.03 -20.57
C THR A 394 -22.98 23.52 -21.97
N ARG A 395 -21.95 23.72 -22.81
CA ARG A 395 -22.07 24.21 -24.19
C ARG A 395 -21.84 23.07 -25.16
N ILE A 396 -22.77 22.89 -26.09
CA ILE A 396 -22.74 21.87 -27.14
C ILE A 396 -22.53 22.55 -28.48
N VAL A 397 -21.65 22.01 -29.31
CA VAL A 397 -21.40 22.48 -30.68
C VAL A 397 -21.51 21.34 -31.68
N ASP A 398 -21.95 21.63 -32.91
CA ASP A 398 -22.05 20.67 -34.00
C ASP A 398 -20.70 20.43 -34.73
N GLU A 399 -20.73 19.60 -35.77
CA GLU A 399 -19.57 19.28 -36.61
C GLU A 399 -19.08 20.41 -37.52
N GLN A 400 -19.73 21.57 -37.50
CA GLN A 400 -19.27 22.83 -38.10
C GLN A 400 -18.79 23.84 -37.04
N GLY A 401 -18.93 23.51 -35.76
CA GLY A 401 -18.58 24.37 -34.62
C GLY A 401 -19.69 25.35 -34.22
N SER A 402 -20.89 25.27 -34.79
CA SER A 402 -22.02 26.12 -34.39
C SER A 402 -22.58 25.67 -33.04
N THR A 403 -22.93 26.62 -32.17
CA THR A 403 -23.50 26.30 -30.85
C THR A 403 -24.94 25.78 -30.99
N LEU A 404 -25.16 24.53 -30.57
CA LEU A 404 -26.47 23.89 -30.56
C LEU A 404 -27.26 24.24 -29.30
N SER A 405 -26.60 24.26 -28.15
CA SER A 405 -27.22 24.61 -26.86
C SER A 405 -26.17 25.06 -25.85
N GLU A 406 -26.63 25.85 -24.88
CA GLU A 406 -25.85 26.28 -23.72
C GLU A 406 -26.76 26.29 -22.49
N THR A 407 -26.38 25.54 -21.45
CA THR A 407 -27.16 25.44 -20.20
C THR A 407 -26.23 25.50 -18.99
N SER A 408 -26.70 26.03 -17.86
CA SER A 408 -25.92 25.99 -16.61
C SER A 408 -26.22 24.69 -15.87
N PRO A 409 -25.22 23.84 -15.54
CA PRO A 409 -25.46 22.66 -14.72
C PRO A 409 -25.79 23.04 -13.27
N ALA A 410 -26.40 22.14 -12.51
CA ALA A 410 -26.80 22.39 -11.11
C ALA A 410 -25.61 22.67 -10.17
N ILE A 411 -24.42 22.18 -10.53
CA ILE A 411 -23.17 22.33 -9.79
C ILE A 411 -22.20 23.31 -10.47
N ALA A 412 -21.28 23.88 -9.71
CA ALA A 412 -20.16 24.67 -10.18
C ALA A 412 -19.12 23.73 -10.81
N ALA A 413 -19.10 23.67 -12.14
CA ALA A 413 -18.27 22.75 -12.92
C ALA A 413 -17.31 23.50 -13.87
N GLN A 414 -17.03 24.78 -13.61
CA GLN A 414 -16.13 25.63 -14.42
C GLN A 414 -14.69 25.09 -14.48
N ARG A 415 -14.32 24.22 -13.53
CA ARG A 415 -13.01 23.56 -13.46
C ARG A 415 -12.94 22.26 -14.26
N PHE A 416 -14.06 21.73 -14.73
CA PHE A 416 -14.11 20.47 -15.47
C PHE A 416 -13.72 20.71 -16.92
N ARG A 417 -12.62 20.11 -17.33
CA ARG A 417 -12.11 20.16 -18.71
C ARG A 417 -12.25 18.78 -19.36
N GLY A 418 -12.64 18.74 -20.62
CA GLY A 418 -12.88 17.46 -21.29
C GLY A 418 -11.64 16.56 -21.43
N GLY A 419 -11.76 15.30 -21.02
CA GLY A 419 -10.70 14.31 -21.17
C GLY A 419 -10.90 13.47 -22.42
N THR A 420 -12.00 12.70 -22.45
CA THR A 420 -12.25 11.64 -23.45
C THR A 420 -13.40 11.99 -24.40
N GLN A 421 -13.65 11.14 -25.39
CA GLN A 421 -14.95 11.03 -26.05
C GLN A 421 -16.05 10.57 -25.09
N LEU A 422 -17.30 10.79 -25.48
CA LEU A 422 -18.48 10.29 -24.80
C LEU A 422 -18.86 8.91 -25.31
N ILE A 423 -19.21 8.01 -24.40
CA ILE A 423 -19.79 6.71 -24.73
C ILE A 423 -21.21 6.59 -24.21
N ALA A 424 -22.06 5.84 -24.91
CA ALA A 424 -23.37 5.48 -24.39
C ALA A 424 -23.19 4.63 -23.12
N PHE A 425 -23.86 5.02 -22.04
CA PHE A 425 -23.73 4.38 -20.73
C PHE A 425 -24.99 4.63 -19.90
N ALA A 426 -25.62 3.58 -19.38
CA ALA A 426 -26.78 3.66 -18.48
C ALA A 426 -27.90 4.63 -18.94
N GLY A 427 -28.27 4.60 -20.23
CA GLY A 427 -29.32 5.46 -20.80
C GLY A 427 -28.94 6.92 -21.02
N GLY A 428 -27.64 7.24 -20.97
CA GLY A 428 -27.11 8.56 -21.27
C GLY A 428 -25.67 8.46 -21.77
N TRP A 429 -24.82 9.40 -21.37
CA TRP A 429 -23.47 9.53 -21.92
C TRP A 429 -22.43 9.73 -20.84
N LEU A 430 -21.40 8.90 -20.85
CA LEU A 430 -20.29 8.92 -19.89
C LEU A 430 -19.02 9.50 -20.55
N ALA A 431 -18.30 10.34 -19.82
CA ALA A 431 -16.96 10.81 -20.19
C ALA A 431 -16.05 10.85 -18.96
N LEU A 432 -14.74 10.88 -19.22
CA LEU A 432 -13.74 11.31 -18.24
C LEU A 432 -13.37 12.77 -18.48
N ILE A 433 -13.33 13.55 -17.41
CA ILE A 433 -12.81 14.93 -17.39
C ILE A 433 -11.51 14.99 -16.59
N HIS A 434 -10.79 16.10 -16.72
CA HIS A 434 -9.69 16.45 -15.84
C HIS A 434 -9.90 17.80 -15.15
N GLU A 435 -9.45 17.88 -13.91
CA GLU A 435 -9.36 19.07 -13.09
C GLU A 435 -7.89 19.37 -12.81
N VAL A 436 -7.42 20.55 -13.23
CA VAL A 436 -6.02 20.94 -13.08
C VAL A 436 -5.86 21.79 -11.84
N GLN A 437 -5.13 21.29 -10.85
CA GLN A 437 -4.80 21.99 -9.61
C GLN A 437 -3.35 22.48 -9.64
N TRP A 438 -3.13 23.75 -9.30
CA TRP A 438 -1.81 24.32 -9.10
C TRP A 438 -1.51 24.43 -7.61
N ARG A 439 -0.44 23.78 -7.15
CA ARG A 439 -0.01 23.87 -5.75
C ARG A 439 1.20 24.78 -5.64
N THR A 440 0.96 26.04 -5.30
CA THR A 440 1.99 27.10 -5.21
C THR A 440 3.15 26.73 -4.29
N ALA A 441 2.87 26.11 -3.14
CA ALA A 441 3.90 25.67 -2.20
C ALA A 441 4.87 24.64 -2.81
N GLU A 442 4.38 23.81 -3.74
CA GLU A 442 5.13 22.74 -4.40
C GLU A 442 5.63 23.13 -5.80
N LYS A 443 5.18 24.28 -6.33
CA LYS A 443 5.40 24.74 -7.71
C LYS A 443 5.08 23.67 -8.76
N ARG A 444 4.02 22.88 -8.53
CA ARG A 444 3.63 21.74 -9.37
C ARG A 444 2.15 21.75 -9.75
N ARG A 445 1.86 21.14 -10.91
CA ARG A 445 0.50 20.87 -11.43
C ARG A 445 0.09 19.44 -11.16
N TYR A 446 -1.17 19.26 -10.78
CA TYR A 446 -1.82 17.97 -10.58
C TYR A 446 -3.07 17.87 -11.43
N TYR A 447 -3.25 16.73 -12.07
CA TYR A 447 -4.43 16.42 -12.87
C TYR A 447 -5.23 15.36 -12.12
N LEU A 448 -6.46 15.72 -11.78
CA LEU A 448 -7.42 14.81 -11.15
C LEU A 448 -8.50 14.49 -12.15
N HIS A 449 -9.06 13.29 -12.08
CA HIS A 449 -10.06 12.80 -13.01
C HIS A 449 -11.40 12.57 -12.34
N ARG A 450 -12.49 12.78 -13.09
CA ARG A 450 -13.84 12.34 -12.71
C ARG A 450 -14.53 11.70 -13.90
N PHE A 451 -15.37 10.72 -13.59
CA PHE A 451 -16.45 10.37 -14.49
C PHE A 451 -17.55 11.43 -14.38
N VAL A 452 -18.02 11.88 -15.54
CA VAL A 452 -19.20 12.75 -15.66
C VAL A 452 -20.21 12.07 -16.55
N TRP A 453 -21.48 12.15 -16.16
CA TRP A 453 -22.57 11.54 -16.91
C TRP A 453 -23.61 12.60 -17.28
N PHE A 454 -23.92 12.63 -18.57
CA PHE A 454 -24.93 13.49 -19.16
C PHE A 454 -26.17 12.67 -19.50
N ASP A 455 -27.37 13.24 -19.28
CA ASP A 455 -28.60 12.63 -19.76
C ASP A 455 -28.72 12.71 -21.30
N GLU A 456 -29.78 12.13 -21.87
CA GLU A 456 -30.03 12.18 -23.31
C GLU A 456 -30.16 13.61 -23.85
N ALA A 457 -30.56 14.56 -23.01
CA ALA A 457 -30.65 15.99 -23.35
C ALA A 457 -29.32 16.73 -23.19
N ASN A 458 -28.22 16.02 -22.93
CA ASN A 458 -26.89 16.56 -22.68
C ASN A 458 -26.80 17.46 -21.43
N THR A 459 -27.67 17.26 -20.45
CA THR A 459 -27.54 17.92 -19.14
C THR A 459 -26.59 17.11 -18.26
N LEU A 460 -25.61 17.75 -17.62
CA LEU A 460 -24.76 17.08 -16.62
C LEU A 460 -25.60 16.70 -15.39
N ARG A 461 -25.78 15.39 -15.16
CA ARG A 461 -26.66 14.88 -14.09
C ARG A 461 -25.94 14.08 -13.02
N ARG A 462 -24.80 13.46 -13.33
CA ARG A 462 -24.04 12.71 -12.32
C ARG A 462 -22.55 12.92 -12.45
N VAL A 463 -21.85 12.85 -11.32
CA VAL A 463 -20.39 12.96 -11.23
C VAL A 463 -19.85 11.91 -10.25
N SER A 464 -18.66 11.39 -10.52
CA SER A 464 -17.92 10.60 -9.54
C SER A 464 -17.16 11.49 -8.55
N ARG A 465 -16.57 10.85 -7.54
CA ARG A 465 -15.47 11.44 -6.75
C ARG A 465 -14.26 11.71 -7.66
N PRO A 466 -13.40 12.69 -7.32
CA PRO A 466 -12.15 12.89 -8.03
C PRO A 466 -11.12 11.82 -7.65
N PHE A 467 -10.32 11.38 -8.62
CA PHE A 467 -9.29 10.36 -8.45
C PHE A 467 -8.06 10.61 -9.34
N PHE A 468 -6.99 9.87 -9.12
CA PHE A 468 -5.85 9.75 -10.03
C PHE A 468 -5.68 8.27 -10.40
N PHE A 469 -5.05 7.95 -11.52
CA PHE A 469 -4.90 6.57 -12.00
C PHE A 469 -3.81 5.81 -11.23
N ASP A 470 -2.57 6.28 -11.31
CA ASP A 470 -1.39 5.62 -10.74
C ASP A 470 -0.74 6.47 -9.64
N LYS A 471 -0.31 7.69 -9.98
CA LYS A 471 0.36 8.59 -9.03
C LYS A 471 -0.12 10.04 -9.18
N LYS A 472 -0.17 10.78 -8.07
CA LYS A 472 -0.50 12.20 -8.10
C LYS A 472 0.55 12.95 -8.93
N GLY A 473 0.13 13.49 -10.07
CA GLY A 473 1.00 14.25 -10.95
C GLY A 473 0.26 14.72 -12.19
N VAL A 474 0.98 14.82 -13.30
CA VAL A 474 0.38 15.07 -14.62
C VAL A 474 -0.02 13.72 -15.20
N GLU A 475 -1.32 13.45 -15.17
CA GLU A 475 -1.96 12.33 -15.85
C GLU A 475 -3.00 12.88 -16.84
N PHE A 476 -3.10 12.30 -18.03
CA PHE A 476 -4.02 12.79 -19.06
C PHE A 476 -4.77 11.63 -19.72
N ALA A 477 -6.07 11.54 -19.45
CA ALA A 477 -6.96 10.57 -20.10
C ALA A 477 -7.53 11.16 -21.39
N ALA A 478 -7.32 10.46 -22.51
CA ALA A 478 -7.75 10.90 -23.84
C ALA A 478 -8.65 9.89 -24.58
N GLY A 479 -8.87 8.68 -24.02
CA GLY A 479 -9.79 7.70 -24.60
C GLY A 479 -10.66 6.99 -23.57
N LEU A 480 -11.92 6.77 -23.92
CA LEU A 480 -12.89 5.96 -23.17
C LEU A 480 -13.73 5.13 -24.15
N ALA A 481 -13.74 3.81 -24.00
CA ALA A 481 -14.48 2.91 -24.89
C ALA A 481 -15.08 1.74 -24.12
N TRP A 482 -16.07 1.05 -24.69
CA TRP A 482 -16.45 -0.28 -24.23
C TRP A 482 -15.39 -1.30 -24.66
N HIS A 483 -15.08 -2.25 -23.79
CA HIS A 483 -14.42 -3.48 -24.20
C HIS A 483 -15.39 -4.28 -25.10
N PRO A 484 -14.90 -5.08 -26.07
CA PRO A 484 -15.72 -6.01 -26.86
C PRO A 484 -16.57 -7.01 -26.07
N ASP A 485 -16.31 -7.16 -24.76
CA ASP A 485 -17.08 -8.09 -23.92
C ASP A 485 -18.33 -7.43 -23.31
N GLU A 486 -18.52 -6.13 -23.54
CA GLU A 486 -19.65 -5.32 -23.04
C GLU A 486 -19.81 -5.31 -21.51
N ARG A 487 -18.78 -5.74 -20.77
CA ARG A 487 -18.75 -5.76 -19.30
C ARG A 487 -17.77 -4.76 -18.74
N ARG A 488 -16.67 -4.53 -19.46
CA ARG A 488 -15.58 -3.64 -19.05
C ARG A 488 -15.53 -2.39 -19.89
N LEU A 489 -15.09 -1.29 -19.28
CA LEU A 489 -14.69 -0.07 -19.96
C LEU A 489 -13.17 -0.06 -20.14
N LEU A 490 -12.73 0.45 -21.29
CA LEU A 490 -11.34 0.72 -21.65
C LEU A 490 -11.06 2.21 -21.43
N ILE A 491 -9.96 2.50 -20.74
CA ILE A 491 -9.50 3.87 -20.48
C ILE A 491 -8.06 3.96 -20.96
N SER A 492 -7.73 4.95 -21.80
CA SER A 492 -6.35 5.23 -22.18
C SER A 492 -5.89 6.55 -21.58
N TYR A 493 -4.70 6.54 -20.99
CA TYR A 493 -4.15 7.69 -20.30
C TYR A 493 -2.63 7.73 -20.40
N SER A 494 -2.05 8.90 -20.14
CA SER A 494 -0.61 9.10 -20.03
C SER A 494 -0.18 9.45 -18.62
N VAL A 495 1.11 9.28 -18.36
CA VAL A 495 1.78 9.74 -17.14
C VAL A 495 2.96 10.61 -17.56
N THR A 496 3.01 11.85 -17.04
CA THR A 496 4.07 12.84 -17.24
C THR A 496 4.46 13.12 -18.69
N ASP A 497 3.51 12.98 -19.62
CA ASP A 497 3.73 13.06 -21.07
C ASP A 497 4.88 12.16 -21.58
N SER A 498 5.19 11.06 -20.88
CA SER A 498 6.34 10.19 -21.19
C SER A 498 5.99 8.71 -21.24
N GLU A 499 4.84 8.34 -20.71
CA GLU A 499 4.36 6.96 -20.66
C GLU A 499 2.92 6.91 -21.14
N SER A 500 2.54 5.81 -21.78
CA SER A 500 1.20 5.58 -22.33
C SER A 500 0.64 4.27 -21.81
N TRP A 501 -0.56 4.34 -21.27
CA TRP A 501 -1.20 3.27 -20.54
C TRP A 501 -2.62 3.01 -21.07
N ILE A 502 -3.04 1.75 -20.98
CA ILE A 502 -4.42 1.32 -21.20
C ILE A 502 -4.90 0.55 -19.98
N ALA A 503 -6.10 0.85 -19.52
CA ALA A 503 -6.73 0.22 -18.37
C ALA A 503 -8.09 -0.35 -18.70
N THR A 504 -8.48 -1.38 -17.95
CA THR A 504 -9.83 -1.93 -17.92
C THR A 504 -10.46 -1.71 -16.55
N VAL A 505 -11.77 -1.48 -16.51
CA VAL A 505 -12.57 -1.40 -15.28
C VAL A 505 -13.98 -1.94 -15.53
N ASP A 506 -14.58 -2.63 -14.56
CA ASP A 506 -15.96 -3.13 -14.68
C ASP A 506 -16.97 -1.97 -14.67
N GLU A 507 -17.94 -2.05 -15.58
CA GLU A 507 -18.95 -0.98 -15.75
C GLU A 507 -19.77 -0.73 -14.47
N ALA A 508 -20.09 -1.80 -13.73
CA ALA A 508 -20.89 -1.73 -12.53
C ALA A 508 -20.22 -0.90 -11.41
N GLU A 509 -18.88 -0.99 -11.29
CA GLU A 509 -18.14 -0.17 -10.33
C GLU A 509 -18.20 1.31 -10.72
N VAL A 510 -18.01 1.64 -12.00
CA VAL A 510 -18.13 3.01 -12.51
C VAL A 510 -19.55 3.55 -12.29
N GLY A 511 -20.58 2.76 -12.59
CA GLY A 511 -21.97 3.10 -12.33
C GLY A 511 -22.25 3.40 -10.85
N SER A 512 -21.69 2.61 -9.94
CA SER A 512 -21.85 2.80 -8.49
C SER A 512 -21.20 4.09 -7.94
N LEU A 513 -20.19 4.62 -8.64
CA LEU A 513 -19.49 5.85 -8.23
C LEU A 513 -20.22 7.13 -8.66
N LEU A 514 -21.13 7.05 -9.63
CA LEU A 514 -21.83 8.20 -10.19
C LEU A 514 -22.95 8.69 -9.25
N GLN A 515 -22.74 9.87 -8.66
CA GLN A 515 -23.70 10.52 -7.75
C GLN A 515 -24.49 11.61 -8.46
N GLY A 516 -25.79 11.71 -8.16
CA GLY A 516 -26.66 12.77 -8.69
C GLY A 516 -26.19 14.17 -8.25
N VAL A 517 -26.05 15.09 -9.21
CA VAL A 517 -25.58 16.47 -8.93
C VAL A 517 -26.53 17.26 -8.04
N ASP A 518 -27.84 16.95 -8.10
CA ASP A 518 -28.89 17.59 -7.29
C ASP A 518 -28.95 17.05 -5.85
N SER A 519 -28.27 15.93 -5.58
CA SER A 519 -28.32 15.20 -4.30
C SER A 519 -26.93 14.85 -3.77
N LEU A 520 -25.92 15.68 -4.07
CA LEU A 520 -24.58 15.47 -3.54
C LEU A 520 -24.60 15.54 -2.01
N PRO A 521 -23.99 14.56 -1.32
CA PRO A 521 -24.02 14.52 0.14
C PRO A 521 -23.21 15.69 0.72
N SER A 522 -23.80 16.44 1.64
CA SER A 522 -23.11 17.54 2.34
C SER A 522 -22.20 17.05 3.47
N GLY A 523 -22.21 15.75 3.80
CA GLY A 523 -21.42 15.18 4.91
C GLY A 523 -22.01 15.42 6.31
N VAL A 524 -23.07 16.21 6.43
CA VAL A 524 -23.84 16.40 7.67
C VAL A 524 -24.73 15.18 7.90
N ALA A 525 -24.73 14.64 9.11
CA ALA A 525 -25.54 13.48 9.44
C ALA A 525 -27.03 13.82 9.29
N ASP A 526 -27.74 13.10 8.42
CA ASP A 526 -29.20 13.15 8.39
C ASP A 526 -29.75 12.54 9.69
N LYS A 527 -30.81 13.14 10.24
CA LYS A 527 -31.38 12.81 11.57
C LYS A 527 -31.88 11.36 11.73
N THR A 528 -31.79 10.53 10.70
CA THR A 528 -32.29 9.15 10.68
C THR A 528 -31.30 8.09 11.18
N SER A 529 -30.06 8.44 11.55
CA SER A 529 -29.08 7.44 12.05
C SER A 529 -28.55 7.68 13.47
N SER A 530 -29.17 8.55 14.27
CA SER A 530 -28.89 8.59 15.70
C SER A 530 -29.72 7.53 16.44
N LEU A 531 -29.02 6.69 17.23
CA LEU A 531 -29.52 5.67 18.18
C LEU A 531 -29.81 4.27 17.61
N MET A 532 -28.73 3.49 17.42
CA MET A 532 -28.73 2.06 17.75
C MET A 532 -27.53 1.77 18.65
N LEU A 533 -27.54 2.33 19.86
CA LEU A 533 -26.80 1.77 20.99
C LEU A 533 -27.75 0.80 21.68
N GLY A 534 -27.43 -0.48 21.57
CA GLY A 534 -28.22 -1.58 22.11
C GLY A 534 -28.51 -1.40 23.59
N SER A 535 -29.78 -1.46 23.92
CA SER A 535 -30.31 -1.65 25.27
C SER A 535 -29.79 -2.96 25.88
N GLY A 536 -29.13 -2.87 27.04
CA GLY A 536 -28.69 -4.05 27.78
C GLY A 536 -28.26 -3.77 29.23
N HIS A 537 -29.26 -3.63 30.11
CA HIS A 537 -29.23 -3.88 31.58
C HIS A 537 -28.40 -2.87 32.43
N GLY A 538 -28.78 -2.44 33.63
CA GLY A 538 -29.89 -2.70 34.55
C GLY A 538 -29.76 -1.69 35.71
N ALA A 539 -30.88 -1.39 36.38
CA ALA A 539 -31.01 -0.33 37.39
C ALA A 539 -30.10 -0.50 38.64
N PRO A 540 -29.73 0.60 39.34
CA PRO A 540 -28.93 0.55 40.56
C PRO A 540 -29.82 0.39 41.82
N PRO A 541 -29.38 -0.33 42.87
CA PRO A 541 -29.99 -0.21 44.17
C PRO A 541 -29.25 0.81 45.05
N THR A 542 -30.05 1.62 45.73
CA THR A 542 -29.70 2.61 46.75
C THR A 542 -29.49 2.01 48.16
N LYS A 543 -28.81 2.81 49.02
CA LYS A 543 -28.70 2.79 50.51
C LYS A 543 -27.60 1.87 51.06
N ALA A 544 -26.83 2.16 52.12
CA ALA A 544 -26.78 3.19 53.18
C ALA A 544 -25.27 3.38 53.55
N GLY A 545 -24.76 4.41 54.20
CA GLY A 545 -25.11 5.03 55.49
C GLY A 545 -23.83 5.64 56.09
N ILE A 546 -23.98 6.59 57.01
CA ILE A 546 -23.04 7.65 57.37
C ILE A 546 -22.41 7.40 58.77
N LYS A 547 -21.11 7.79 58.94
CA LYS A 547 -20.38 8.31 60.15
C LYS A 547 -19.89 7.34 61.28
N PRO A 548 -19.03 7.79 62.25
CA PRO A 548 -17.64 8.29 62.17
C PRO A 548 -16.79 7.89 63.44
N ASP A 549 -15.70 8.64 63.73
CA ASP A 549 -14.95 8.79 65.00
C ASP A 549 -14.01 7.62 65.42
N ARG A 550 -12.86 7.77 66.10
CA ARG A 550 -12.06 8.85 66.73
C ARG A 550 -10.68 8.22 67.05
N ALA A 551 -9.55 8.90 66.84
CA ALA A 551 -8.73 9.65 67.81
C ALA A 551 -8.01 8.84 68.91
N ASP A 552 -6.67 9.00 68.95
CA ASP A 552 -5.73 9.07 70.09
C ASP A 552 -4.39 8.43 69.68
N GLY A 553 -3.19 8.95 69.97
CA GLY A 553 -2.74 10.11 70.72
C GLY A 553 -1.25 9.94 71.10
N GLY A 554 -0.46 11.03 71.03
CA GLY A 554 0.84 11.24 71.72
C GLY A 554 2.10 10.65 71.07
N ALA A 555 3.30 11.21 71.19
CA ALA A 555 3.81 12.46 71.78
C ALA A 555 5.26 12.71 71.28
N MET A 556 5.73 13.94 71.46
CA MET A 556 7.02 14.51 71.01
C MET A 556 8.31 13.88 71.59
N GLY A 557 9.43 14.07 70.88
CA GLY A 557 10.80 14.04 71.41
C GLY A 557 11.81 14.65 70.43
N ASP A 558 12.70 15.50 70.95
CA ASP A 558 13.47 16.56 70.28
C ASP A 558 14.91 16.17 69.86
N ALA A 559 15.49 16.99 68.96
CA ALA A 559 16.90 17.36 68.77
C ALA A 559 18.02 16.41 68.24
N SER A 560 18.55 16.82 67.07
CA SER A 560 19.98 17.05 66.72
C SER A 560 20.87 15.94 66.12
N HIS A 561 21.72 16.42 65.19
CA HIS A 561 22.93 15.85 64.56
C HIS A 561 22.82 15.00 63.27
N ALA A 562 23.22 15.63 62.16
CA ALA A 562 23.90 14.98 61.03
C ALA A 562 25.41 14.81 61.34
N PRO A 563 26.25 14.14 60.51
CA PRO A 563 25.96 13.22 59.39
C PRO A 563 26.75 11.88 59.50
N SER A 564 26.25 10.77 58.93
CA SER A 564 27.14 9.66 58.52
C SER A 564 26.47 8.72 57.52
N GLU A 565 27.26 8.34 56.52
CA GLU A 565 26.96 7.37 55.46
C GLU A 565 26.52 5.99 55.99
N GLY A 566 25.67 5.33 55.20
CA GLY A 566 25.62 3.87 55.10
C GLY A 566 24.37 3.17 55.65
N LYS A 567 23.72 2.45 54.73
CA LYS A 567 22.73 1.36 54.87
C LYS A 567 21.24 1.70 54.85
N ASP A 568 20.66 1.38 53.70
CA ASP A 568 19.39 0.69 53.44
C ASP A 568 18.23 0.87 54.41
N LEU A 569 17.20 1.55 53.92
CA LEU A 569 15.80 1.27 54.24
C LEU A 569 14.94 1.34 52.97
N GLY A 570 14.58 0.15 52.46
CA GLY A 570 13.32 -0.18 51.80
C GLY A 570 12.81 0.74 50.69
N SER A 571 13.25 0.50 49.45
CA SER A 571 12.44 0.85 48.28
C SER A 571 11.27 -0.13 48.16
N SER A 572 10.08 0.41 47.87
CA SER A 572 8.97 -0.37 47.34
C SER A 572 9.46 -1.17 46.13
N GLY A 573 9.42 -2.51 46.21
CA GLY A 573 9.98 -3.43 45.23
C GLY A 573 9.28 -3.39 43.86
N MET A 574 9.61 -2.40 43.04
CA MET A 574 9.40 -2.47 41.58
C MET A 574 10.57 -3.22 40.97
N LYS A 575 10.28 -4.36 40.32
CA LYS A 575 11.27 -5.13 39.58
C LYS A 575 11.83 -4.31 38.43
N SER A 576 13.13 -4.42 38.18
CA SER A 576 13.76 -3.76 37.03
C SER A 576 13.33 -4.39 35.69
N THR A 577 13.50 -3.68 34.57
CA THR A 577 13.28 -4.23 33.21
C THR A 577 14.05 -5.55 33.04
N ASP A 578 15.32 -5.59 33.48
CA ASP A 578 16.17 -6.77 33.39
C ASP A 578 15.64 -7.96 34.21
N GLU A 579 15.14 -7.70 35.42
CA GLU A 579 14.54 -8.74 36.26
C GLU A 579 13.30 -9.34 35.59
N ILE A 580 12.45 -8.51 35.00
CA ILE A 580 11.24 -8.94 34.30
C ILE A 580 11.57 -9.82 33.08
N PHE A 581 12.53 -9.41 32.25
CA PHE A 581 12.92 -10.22 31.09
C PHE A 581 13.65 -11.51 31.47
N HIS A 582 14.42 -11.52 32.55
CA HIS A 582 15.01 -12.75 33.06
C HIS A 582 14.00 -13.69 33.73
N GLU A 583 12.89 -13.19 34.27
CA GLU A 583 11.77 -14.04 34.68
C GLU A 583 10.99 -14.57 33.49
N LEU A 584 10.79 -13.75 32.45
CA LEU A 584 10.11 -14.13 31.21
C LEU A 584 10.90 -15.17 30.41
N ALA A 585 12.22 -14.98 30.29
CA ALA A 585 13.14 -15.82 29.53
C ALA A 585 14.39 -16.21 30.37
N PRO A 586 14.26 -17.13 31.33
CA PRO A 586 15.34 -17.48 32.28
C PRO A 586 16.60 -18.04 31.61
N PHE A 587 16.45 -18.65 30.42
CA PHE A 587 17.58 -19.23 29.68
C PHE A 587 18.63 -18.17 29.30
N LEU A 588 18.26 -16.89 29.17
CA LEU A 588 19.18 -15.80 28.83
C LEU A 588 20.30 -15.59 29.89
N ARG A 589 20.13 -16.07 31.13
CA ARG A 589 21.15 -15.93 32.18
C ARG A 589 22.34 -16.89 32.02
N ASN A 590 22.12 -18.05 31.41
CA ASN A 590 22.96 -19.23 31.57
C ASN A 590 23.24 -19.96 30.24
N VAL A 591 23.40 -19.23 29.12
CA VAL A 591 23.70 -19.82 27.80
C VAL A 591 24.87 -19.10 27.14
N ASP A 592 25.96 -19.83 26.87
CA ASP A 592 27.12 -19.27 26.19
C ASP A 592 27.38 -19.92 24.84
N SER A 593 27.13 -21.23 24.70
CA SER A 593 27.37 -21.95 23.44
C SER A 593 26.13 -22.02 22.50
N PRO A 594 26.32 -22.13 21.17
CA PRO A 594 25.21 -22.27 20.22
C PRO A 594 24.34 -23.52 20.46
N LEU A 595 24.93 -24.59 20.97
CA LEU A 595 24.20 -25.82 21.32
C LEU A 595 23.28 -25.58 22.53
N GLU A 596 23.79 -25.00 23.62
CA GLU A 596 22.98 -24.67 24.80
C GLU A 596 21.87 -23.67 24.47
N ARG A 597 22.17 -22.68 23.62
CA ARG A 597 21.17 -21.74 23.11
C ARG A 597 20.04 -22.46 22.40
N ARG A 598 20.35 -23.44 21.54
CA ARG A 598 19.35 -24.27 20.86
C ARG A 598 18.53 -25.07 21.86
N GLU A 599 19.15 -25.76 22.80
CA GLU A 599 18.46 -26.66 23.73
C GLU A 599 17.59 -25.90 24.74
N ARG A 600 18.13 -24.86 25.40
CA ARG A 600 17.46 -24.19 26.52
C ARG A 600 16.35 -23.23 26.09
N SER A 601 16.38 -22.71 24.87
CA SER A 601 15.32 -21.83 24.34
C SER A 601 14.10 -22.59 23.79
N ARG A 602 14.23 -23.89 23.49
CA ARG A 602 13.18 -24.67 22.78
C ARG A 602 11.81 -24.59 23.44
N GLN A 603 11.74 -24.74 24.76
CA GLN A 603 10.47 -24.69 25.48
C GLN A 603 9.82 -23.31 25.39
N PHE A 604 10.62 -22.24 25.47
CA PHE A 604 10.12 -20.87 25.35
C PHE A 604 9.63 -20.58 23.93
N ASP A 605 10.36 -21.06 22.92
CA ASP A 605 10.09 -20.82 21.50
C ASP A 605 8.91 -21.63 20.96
N ALA A 606 8.57 -22.77 21.56
CA ALA A 606 7.45 -23.60 21.16
C ALA A 606 6.11 -22.83 21.14
N ARG A 607 6.00 -21.74 21.92
CA ARG A 607 4.85 -20.84 21.96
C ARG A 607 4.58 -20.14 20.62
N ILE A 608 5.54 -20.08 19.69
CA ILE A 608 5.32 -19.46 18.38
C ILE A 608 4.42 -20.32 17.48
N SER A 609 4.37 -21.64 17.71
CA SER A 609 3.73 -22.61 16.80
C SER A 609 2.28 -22.26 16.43
N PRO A 610 1.39 -21.83 17.35
CA PRO A 610 0.03 -21.44 17.00
C PRO A 610 -0.08 -20.20 16.11
N PHE A 611 0.99 -19.40 16.04
CA PHE A 611 1.04 -18.16 15.25
C PHE A 611 1.67 -18.35 13.87
N LEU A 612 2.11 -19.56 13.51
CA LEU A 612 2.68 -19.86 12.20
C LEU A 612 1.63 -20.49 11.28
N GLY A 613 1.45 -19.90 10.09
CA GLY A 613 0.61 -20.44 9.02
C GLY A 613 1.27 -21.58 8.24
N SER A 614 0.47 -22.31 7.45
CA SER A 614 0.94 -23.34 6.53
C SER A 614 1.55 -22.74 5.24
N ASP A 615 2.24 -23.55 4.44
CA ASP A 615 2.91 -23.13 3.19
C ASP A 615 1.99 -22.40 2.17
N ASP A 616 0.69 -22.69 2.16
CA ASP A 616 -0.29 -22.07 1.23
C ASP A 616 -0.82 -20.70 1.71
N THR A 617 -0.28 -20.17 2.80
CA THR A 617 -0.71 -18.90 3.38
C THR A 617 -0.09 -17.71 2.66
N ALA A 618 -0.88 -16.66 2.41
CA ALA A 618 -0.33 -15.35 2.07
C ALA A 618 0.60 -14.84 3.20
N LEU A 619 1.89 -14.71 2.89
CA LEU A 619 2.90 -14.27 3.85
C LEU A 619 2.73 -12.78 4.20
N PRO A 620 3.00 -12.38 5.46
CA PRO A 620 2.91 -10.98 5.87
C PRO A 620 3.85 -10.09 5.06
N LYS A 621 3.39 -8.90 4.70
CA LYS A 621 4.22 -7.89 4.02
C LYS A 621 5.36 -7.46 4.93
N ILE A 622 6.57 -7.42 4.40
CA ILE A 622 7.75 -6.89 5.05
C ILE A 622 7.96 -5.44 4.61
N ASN A 623 8.15 -4.56 5.58
CA ASN A 623 8.50 -3.17 5.42
C ASN A 623 9.92 -2.91 5.92
N CYS A 624 10.70 -2.20 5.13
CA CYS A 624 12.04 -1.73 5.49
C CYS A 624 12.14 -0.22 5.28
N PHE A 625 13.02 0.46 6.02
CA PHE A 625 13.40 1.84 5.75
C PHE A 625 14.86 1.91 5.28
N TYR A 626 15.13 2.65 4.20
CA TYR A 626 16.49 2.87 3.73
C TYR A 626 16.62 4.24 3.06
N GLN A 627 17.49 5.09 3.59
CA GLN A 627 17.82 6.37 2.96
C GLN A 627 19.19 6.32 2.29
N VAL A 628 19.25 6.74 1.04
CA VAL A 628 20.53 6.91 0.32
C VAL A 628 21.22 8.18 0.83
N MET A 629 22.24 7.99 1.65
CA MET A 629 23.06 9.09 2.21
C MET A 629 24.26 9.47 1.32
N SER A 630 24.60 8.63 0.33
CA SER A 630 25.72 8.84 -0.59
C SER A 630 25.45 8.14 -1.92
N ASP A 631 25.61 8.87 -3.02
CA ASP A 631 25.42 8.34 -4.39
C ASP A 631 26.53 7.34 -4.81
N LYS A 632 27.57 7.18 -3.99
CA LYS A 632 28.64 6.19 -4.19
C LYS A 632 28.41 4.89 -3.42
N ALA A 633 27.32 4.78 -2.65
CA ALA A 633 27.02 3.57 -1.90
C ALA A 633 26.64 2.43 -2.84
N GLU A 634 27.24 1.25 -2.67
CA GLU A 634 26.99 0.09 -3.53
C GLU A 634 25.73 -0.70 -3.13
N HIS A 635 25.05 -0.31 -2.05
CA HIS A 635 23.78 -0.88 -1.55
C HIS A 635 23.73 -2.41 -1.39
N ARG A 636 24.88 -3.10 -1.37
CA ARG A 636 24.99 -4.58 -1.39
C ARG A 636 24.14 -5.26 -0.31
N THR A 637 24.24 -4.80 0.95
CA THR A 637 23.48 -5.38 2.07
C THR A 637 21.97 -5.18 1.92
N LEU A 638 21.53 -4.00 1.44
CA LEU A 638 20.12 -3.72 1.17
C LEU A 638 19.57 -4.66 0.10
N ILE A 639 20.29 -4.81 -1.01
CA ILE A 639 19.91 -5.70 -2.11
C ILE A 639 19.80 -7.13 -1.59
N ALA A 640 20.82 -7.61 -0.88
CA ALA A 640 20.84 -8.96 -0.32
C ALA A 640 19.66 -9.22 0.63
N ALA A 641 19.42 -8.33 1.59
CA ALA A 641 18.32 -8.44 2.55
C ALA A 641 16.97 -8.48 1.83
N THR A 642 16.67 -7.47 1.03
CA THR A 642 15.35 -7.33 0.38
C THR A 642 15.09 -8.40 -0.68
N THR A 643 16.11 -8.83 -1.42
CA THR A 643 15.98 -9.94 -2.37
C THR A 643 15.82 -11.29 -1.67
N SER A 644 16.49 -11.53 -0.53
CA SER A 644 16.27 -12.73 0.28
C SER A 644 14.84 -12.80 0.82
N MET A 645 14.28 -11.68 1.27
CA MET A 645 12.89 -11.56 1.71
C MET A 645 11.90 -11.87 0.58
N ARG A 646 12.16 -11.34 -0.63
CA ARG A 646 11.36 -11.65 -1.83
C ARG A 646 11.48 -13.10 -2.26
N ALA A 647 12.68 -13.69 -2.19
CA ALA A 647 12.95 -15.07 -2.55
C ALA A 647 12.26 -16.05 -1.60
N ALA A 648 12.15 -15.69 -0.32
CA ALA A 648 11.34 -16.40 0.67
C ALA A 648 9.81 -16.18 0.49
N GLY A 649 9.38 -15.48 -0.56
CA GLY A 649 7.97 -15.36 -0.95
C GLY A 649 7.22 -14.16 -0.36
N HIS A 650 7.83 -13.37 0.52
CA HIS A 650 7.15 -12.23 1.14
C HIS A 650 6.95 -11.08 0.14
N PRO A 651 5.82 -10.35 0.21
CA PRO A 651 5.73 -8.99 -0.34
C PRO A 651 6.71 -8.09 0.42
N VAL A 652 7.54 -7.32 -0.28
CA VAL A 652 8.55 -6.43 0.35
C VAL A 652 8.35 -5.00 -0.14
N ARG A 653 8.35 -4.07 0.82
CA ARG A 653 8.27 -2.62 0.59
C ARG A 653 9.43 -1.90 1.28
N VAL A 654 10.11 -1.04 0.55
CA VAL A 654 11.20 -0.18 1.05
C VAL A 654 10.78 1.28 1.02
N TRP A 655 10.89 1.95 2.15
CA TRP A 655 10.55 3.36 2.33
C TRP A 655 11.81 4.22 2.33
N SER A 656 11.79 5.32 1.56
CA SER A 656 12.91 6.26 1.41
C SER A 656 12.40 7.67 1.12
N TYR A 657 13.10 8.71 1.54
CA TYR A 657 12.87 10.09 1.08
C TYR A 657 13.52 10.37 -0.28
N ALA A 658 14.27 9.42 -0.83
CA ALA A 658 14.80 9.43 -2.19
C ALA A 658 14.44 8.13 -2.92
N PRO A 659 13.14 7.84 -3.15
CA PRO A 659 12.71 6.58 -3.76
C PRO A 659 13.27 6.37 -5.17
N GLU A 660 13.49 7.44 -5.92
CA GLU A 660 14.10 7.41 -7.26
C GLU A 660 15.51 6.81 -7.25
N LYS A 661 16.29 7.04 -6.18
CA LYS A 661 17.63 6.47 -6.02
C LYS A 661 17.60 4.97 -5.73
N LEU A 662 16.45 4.41 -5.36
CA LEU A 662 16.24 3.00 -5.09
C LEU A 662 15.50 2.27 -6.22
N ALA A 663 15.31 2.90 -7.39
CA ALA A 663 14.62 2.30 -8.53
C ALA A 663 15.24 0.96 -8.99
N PHE A 664 16.53 0.72 -8.71
CA PHE A 664 17.20 -0.55 -8.99
C PHE A 664 16.62 -1.75 -8.23
N LEU A 665 15.81 -1.53 -7.18
CA LEU A 665 15.11 -2.60 -6.46
C LEU A 665 13.83 -3.06 -7.17
N VAL A 666 13.24 -2.23 -8.04
CA VAL A 666 11.96 -2.53 -8.72
C VAL A 666 12.02 -3.78 -9.61
N PRO A 667 13.07 -4.03 -10.41
CA PRO A 667 13.21 -5.27 -11.18
C PRO A 667 13.18 -6.54 -10.32
N HIS A 668 13.56 -6.44 -9.04
CA HIS A 668 13.50 -7.55 -8.08
C HIS A 668 12.10 -7.71 -7.43
N ARG A 669 11.07 -7.03 -7.94
CA ARG A 669 9.69 -7.02 -7.43
C ARG A 669 9.58 -6.49 -6.00
N ILE A 670 10.45 -5.55 -5.65
CA ILE A 670 10.41 -4.82 -4.39
C ILE A 670 9.68 -3.51 -4.63
N GLU A 671 8.66 -3.24 -3.81
CA GLU A 671 7.91 -1.98 -3.87
C GLU A 671 8.76 -0.88 -3.21
N VAL A 672 8.95 0.26 -3.88
CA VAL A 672 9.66 1.42 -3.33
C VAL A 672 8.68 2.55 -3.14
N CYS A 673 8.58 3.08 -1.92
CA CYS A 673 7.61 4.10 -1.55
C CYS A 673 8.30 5.34 -0.95
N ASN A 674 7.64 6.49 -1.05
CA ASN A 674 8.12 7.72 -0.45
C ASN A 674 7.87 7.69 1.07
N ALA A 675 8.91 7.86 1.87
CA ALA A 675 8.80 7.91 3.34
C ALA A 675 8.03 9.16 3.83
N ASP A 676 7.94 10.21 3.01
CA ASP A 676 7.16 11.43 3.29
C ASP A 676 5.66 11.14 3.45
N ASP A 677 5.16 10.04 2.87
CA ASP A 677 3.77 9.59 3.02
C ASP A 677 3.46 9.11 4.44
N ILE A 678 4.48 8.73 5.22
CA ILE A 678 4.37 8.18 6.58
C ILE A 678 4.82 9.18 7.63
N MET A 679 5.94 9.84 7.37
CA MET A 679 6.49 10.83 8.27
C MET A 679 7.03 12.01 7.45
N PRO A 680 6.62 13.25 7.72
CA PRO A 680 7.06 14.40 6.93
C PRO A 680 8.58 14.53 6.86
N GLN A 681 9.12 14.86 5.69
CA GLN A 681 10.54 15.01 5.43
C GLN A 681 11.17 16.05 6.37
N ALA A 682 10.46 17.13 6.69
CA ALA A 682 10.93 18.13 7.65
C ALA A 682 11.20 17.54 9.05
N LEU A 683 10.41 16.55 9.47
CA LEU A 683 10.62 15.84 10.74
C LEU A 683 11.84 14.92 10.65
N PHE A 684 12.00 14.21 9.54
CA PHE A 684 13.22 13.42 9.25
C PHE A 684 14.47 14.30 9.30
N GLU A 685 14.50 15.39 8.55
CA GLU A 685 15.63 16.32 8.50
C GLU A 685 15.97 16.87 9.88
N ARG A 686 14.95 17.22 10.69
CA ARG A 686 15.14 17.71 12.06
C ARG A 686 15.71 16.64 12.99
N ILE A 687 15.22 15.40 12.92
CA ILE A 687 15.71 14.28 13.73
C ILE A 687 17.15 13.94 13.34
N VAL A 688 17.44 13.81 12.04
CA VAL A 688 18.77 13.45 11.54
C VAL A 688 19.77 14.59 11.77
N ALA A 689 19.40 15.85 11.59
CA ALA A 689 20.27 16.98 11.91
C ALA A 689 20.65 17.05 13.39
N GLY A 690 19.76 16.58 14.27
CA GLY A 690 19.97 16.54 15.72
C GLY A 690 20.55 15.23 16.27
N SER A 691 20.76 14.20 15.43
CA SER A 691 21.15 12.84 15.83
C SER A 691 21.75 12.02 14.67
N GLU A 692 21.51 10.70 14.63
CA GLU A 692 21.89 9.81 13.53
C GLU A 692 20.63 9.17 12.91
N ILE A 693 20.74 8.71 11.66
CA ILE A 693 19.62 8.11 10.94
C ILE A 693 19.02 6.87 11.64
N ARG A 694 19.80 6.15 12.45
CA ARG A 694 19.29 5.01 13.23
C ARG A 694 18.18 5.40 14.22
N TYR A 695 18.27 6.58 14.83
CA TYR A 695 17.24 7.07 15.76
C TYR A 695 15.94 7.39 15.02
N PHE A 696 16.06 7.95 13.81
CA PHE A 696 14.92 8.11 12.93
C PHE A 696 14.30 6.75 12.58
N SER A 697 15.09 5.75 12.21
CA SER A 697 14.61 4.41 11.90
C SER A 697 13.88 3.75 13.07
N ASP A 698 14.34 3.96 14.32
CA ASP A 698 13.67 3.51 15.55
C ASP A 698 12.29 4.15 15.73
N ILE A 699 12.16 5.45 15.46
CA ILE A 699 10.87 6.16 15.56
C ILE A 699 9.96 5.77 14.38
N PHE A 700 10.53 5.70 13.18
CA PHE A 700 9.82 5.44 11.93
C PHE A 700 9.16 4.06 11.93
N ARG A 701 9.79 3.03 12.49
CA ARG A 701 9.19 1.70 12.55
C ARG A 701 7.90 1.64 13.36
N TYR A 702 7.78 2.43 14.43
CA TYR A 702 6.55 2.45 15.23
C TYR A 702 5.39 3.09 14.47
N VAL A 703 5.60 4.25 13.85
CA VAL A 703 4.53 4.90 13.07
C VAL A 703 4.19 4.09 11.83
N LEU A 704 5.18 3.50 11.16
CA LEU A 704 4.96 2.68 9.98
C LEU A 704 4.14 1.43 10.31
N LEU A 705 4.50 0.71 11.37
CA LEU A 705 3.74 -0.45 11.84
C LEU A 705 2.36 -0.05 12.37
N TYR A 706 2.22 1.13 12.97
CA TYR A 706 0.92 1.67 13.34
C TYR A 706 0.03 1.92 12.12
N GLU A 707 0.55 2.46 11.02
CA GLU A 707 -0.27 2.78 9.84
C GLU A 707 -0.53 1.59 8.92
N HIS A 708 0.49 0.77 8.67
CA HIS A 708 0.44 -0.29 7.68
C HIS A 708 0.39 -1.70 8.27
N GLY A 709 0.83 -1.87 9.52
CA GLY A 709 1.06 -3.18 10.11
C GLY A 709 2.03 -4.04 9.30
N GLY A 710 1.93 -5.36 9.50
CA GLY A 710 2.83 -6.33 8.88
C GLY A 710 4.15 -6.44 9.62
N LEU A 711 5.20 -6.88 8.93
CA LEU A 711 6.54 -7.02 9.46
C LEU A 711 7.35 -5.75 9.22
N TRP A 712 8.06 -5.29 10.24
CA TRP A 712 9.26 -4.48 10.09
C TRP A 712 10.47 -5.40 10.06
N MET A 713 11.39 -5.17 9.13
CA MET A 713 12.71 -5.81 9.14
C MET A 713 13.80 -4.78 8.81
N ASP A 714 14.88 -4.81 9.59
CA ASP A 714 16.06 -4.03 9.29
C ASP A 714 16.70 -4.48 7.96
N THR A 715 17.33 -3.54 7.26
CA THR A 715 17.91 -3.77 5.92
C THR A 715 19.20 -4.59 5.92
N ASP A 716 19.56 -5.16 7.06
CA ASP A 716 20.67 -6.09 7.26
C ASP A 716 20.20 -7.42 7.87
N VAL A 717 18.90 -7.72 7.78
CA VAL A 717 18.33 -9.05 8.08
C VAL A 717 18.22 -9.84 6.78
N ILE A 718 18.91 -10.99 6.71
CA ILE A 718 18.80 -11.94 5.60
C ILE A 718 17.78 -13.01 5.95
N LEU A 719 16.74 -13.16 5.13
CA LEU A 719 15.70 -14.16 5.34
C LEU A 719 16.11 -15.49 4.68
N LEU A 720 16.18 -16.56 5.48
CA LEU A 720 16.62 -17.89 5.01
C LEU A 720 15.45 -18.74 4.50
N ARG A 721 14.24 -18.49 5.03
CA ARG A 721 13.01 -19.22 4.69
C ARG A 721 11.77 -18.35 5.00
N PRO A 722 10.59 -18.67 4.45
CA PRO A 722 9.36 -17.93 4.74
C PRO A 722 9.09 -17.86 6.25
N PHE A 723 8.62 -16.70 6.73
CA PHE A 723 8.16 -16.52 8.10
C PHE A 723 6.63 -16.29 8.12
N PRO A 724 5.82 -17.36 8.14
CA PRO A 724 4.37 -17.28 7.96
C PRO A 724 3.64 -16.83 9.24
N PHE A 725 4.12 -15.78 9.90
CA PHE A 725 3.55 -15.28 11.15
C PHE A 725 2.16 -14.66 10.95
N ARG A 726 1.24 -14.98 11.86
CA ARG A 726 -0.17 -14.56 11.86
C ARG A 726 -0.66 -13.99 13.19
N GLY A 727 0.22 -13.80 14.17
CA GLY A 727 -0.14 -13.19 15.45
C GLY A 727 -0.36 -11.68 15.34
N ASP A 728 -0.94 -11.09 16.38
CA ASP A 728 -1.17 -9.64 16.44
C ASP A 728 0.14 -8.86 16.59
N HIS A 729 1.12 -9.39 17.33
CA HIS A 729 2.43 -8.78 17.53
C HIS A 729 3.55 -9.82 17.57
N PHE A 730 4.75 -9.41 17.19
CA PHE A 730 5.97 -10.22 17.32
C PHE A 730 7.11 -9.31 17.73
N PHE A 731 7.82 -9.67 18.79
CA PHE A 731 9.03 -8.98 19.22
C PHE A 731 10.17 -9.97 19.44
N ASN A 732 11.27 -9.75 18.73
CA ASN A 732 12.43 -10.65 18.75
C ASN A 732 13.43 -10.25 19.84
N LEU A 733 13.78 -11.22 20.69
CA LEU A 733 14.81 -11.06 21.73
C LEU A 733 16.23 -11.12 21.15
N GLN A 734 17.21 -10.72 21.97
CA GLN A 734 18.64 -10.97 21.76
C GLN A 734 19.23 -11.79 22.91
N TRP A 735 20.35 -12.50 22.67
CA TRP A 735 20.92 -13.40 23.68
C TRP A 735 21.50 -12.66 24.88
N ARG A 736 22.22 -11.57 24.63
CA ARG A 736 22.85 -10.77 25.68
C ARG A 736 22.25 -9.37 25.73
N GLY A 737 21.91 -8.92 26.94
CA GLY A 737 21.53 -7.53 27.16
C GLY A 737 22.61 -6.60 26.63
N SER A 738 22.21 -5.54 25.90
CA SER A 738 23.20 -4.57 25.42
C SER A 738 23.85 -3.81 26.60
N HIS A 739 24.88 -3.02 26.33
CA HIS A 739 25.50 -2.10 27.29
C HIS A 739 24.52 -1.11 27.97
N LYS A 740 23.26 -1.05 27.53
CA LYS A 740 22.18 -0.23 28.14
C LYS A 740 21.00 -1.04 28.71
N GLY A 741 21.14 -2.36 28.89
CA GLY A 741 20.14 -3.20 29.58
C GLY A 741 18.83 -3.38 28.82
N HIS A 742 18.87 -3.60 27.49
CA HIS A 742 17.68 -3.97 26.72
C HIS A 742 17.77 -5.42 26.21
N PHE A 743 16.61 -6.07 26.09
CA PHE A 743 16.50 -7.47 25.68
C PHE A 743 15.77 -7.67 24.35
N ILE A 744 15.06 -6.65 23.87
CA ILE A 744 14.42 -6.64 22.55
C ILE A 744 15.27 -5.81 21.60
N CYS A 745 15.61 -6.37 20.44
CA CYS A 745 16.49 -5.73 19.45
C CYS A 745 15.73 -4.73 18.54
N GLY A 746 14.45 -5.00 18.26
CA GLY A 746 13.63 -4.19 17.37
C GLY A 746 13.94 -4.39 15.88
N ASN A 747 14.90 -5.26 15.54
CA ASN A 747 15.31 -5.55 14.17
C ASN A 747 14.26 -6.29 13.33
N VAL A 748 13.44 -7.12 13.98
CA VAL A 748 12.27 -7.76 13.39
C VAL A 748 11.10 -7.61 14.34
N MET A 749 10.04 -6.96 13.86
CA MET A 749 8.82 -6.73 14.63
C MET A 749 7.59 -7.00 13.77
N HIS A 750 6.54 -7.54 14.34
CA HIS A 750 5.21 -7.57 13.71
C HIS A 750 4.24 -6.75 14.54
N ALA A 751 3.33 -6.04 13.87
CA ALA A 751 2.13 -5.52 14.51
C ALA A 751 0.96 -5.52 13.52
N LYS A 752 -0.25 -5.73 14.04
CA LYS A 752 -1.46 -5.35 13.30
C LYS A 752 -1.52 -3.82 13.13
N PRO A 753 -2.07 -3.33 12.01
CA PRO A 753 -2.29 -1.90 11.84
C PRO A 753 -3.18 -1.35 12.95
N TYR A 754 -2.97 -0.09 13.29
CA TYR A 754 -3.64 0.66 14.36
C TYR A 754 -3.45 0.11 15.77
N SER A 755 -2.37 -0.65 16.00
CA SER A 755 -1.97 -1.13 17.32
C SER A 755 -1.82 0.03 18.32
N ARG A 756 -2.57 -0.02 19.43
CA ARG A 756 -2.46 0.95 20.54
C ARG A 756 -1.04 1.07 21.08
N HIS A 757 -0.29 -0.04 21.07
CA HIS A 757 1.08 -0.05 21.55
C HIS A 757 2.04 0.62 20.58
N MET A 758 1.88 0.41 19.27
CA MET A 758 2.74 1.08 18.28
C MET A 758 2.51 2.59 18.31
N ARG A 759 1.25 3.02 18.51
CA ARG A 759 0.92 4.43 18.75
C ARG A 759 1.62 4.97 20.00
N ALA A 760 1.50 4.28 21.14
CA ALA A 760 2.10 4.72 22.40
C ALA A 760 3.64 4.79 22.29
N LEU A 761 4.27 3.78 21.71
CA LEU A 761 5.71 3.77 21.46
C LEU A 761 6.14 4.92 20.54
N TYR A 762 5.37 5.20 19.48
CA TYR A 762 5.63 6.35 18.61
C TYR A 762 5.54 7.68 19.37
N GLU A 763 4.44 7.93 20.09
CA GLU A 763 4.23 9.17 20.87
C GLU A 763 5.33 9.35 21.93
N MET A 764 5.64 8.30 22.69
CA MET A 764 6.73 8.29 23.69
C MET A 764 8.10 8.51 23.05
N SER A 765 8.36 7.95 21.87
CA SER A 765 9.63 8.10 21.17
C SER A 765 9.86 9.55 20.72
N ILE A 766 8.82 10.22 20.22
CA ILE A 766 8.86 11.65 19.84
C ILE A 766 9.06 12.53 21.08
N GLU A 767 8.33 12.27 22.16
CA GLU A 767 8.45 13.02 23.41
C GLU A 767 9.88 12.89 24.00
N ARG A 768 10.40 11.66 24.10
CA ARG A 768 11.76 11.39 24.60
C ARG A 768 12.84 12.00 23.73
N PHE A 769 12.66 11.99 22.41
CA PHE A 769 13.62 12.62 21.49
C PHE A 769 13.72 14.14 21.73
N HIS A 770 12.58 14.80 21.99
CA HIS A 770 12.52 16.25 22.18
C HIS A 770 12.84 16.72 23.61
N SER A 771 12.74 15.86 24.63
CA SER A 771 13.04 16.21 26.03
C SER A 771 14.55 16.27 26.38
N GLY A 772 15.44 16.14 25.39
CA GLY A 772 16.89 16.23 25.56
C GLY A 772 17.57 14.95 26.08
N HIS A 773 16.80 13.97 26.56
CA HIS A 773 17.30 12.68 27.08
C HIS A 773 17.32 11.57 26.02
N GLY A 774 16.62 11.70 24.88
CA GLY A 774 16.49 10.66 23.86
C GLY A 774 17.60 10.62 22.78
N LYS A 775 18.76 11.21 23.03
CA LYS A 775 19.90 11.22 22.07
C LYS A 775 20.91 10.09 22.30
N ASP A 776 20.59 9.24 23.26
CA ASP A 776 21.42 8.15 23.71
C ASP A 776 20.95 6.83 23.07
N PHE A 777 21.89 5.99 22.63
CA PHE A 777 21.56 4.75 21.88
C PHE A 777 20.50 3.91 22.59
N GLY A 778 19.39 3.60 21.91
CA GLY A 778 18.31 2.76 22.41
C GLY A 778 17.15 3.49 23.09
N ASP A 779 17.30 4.75 23.51
CA ASP A 779 16.32 5.45 24.35
C ASP A 779 14.98 5.75 23.67
N VAL A 780 14.97 5.77 22.34
CA VAL A 780 13.78 5.90 21.50
C VAL A 780 13.49 4.62 20.70
N GLY A 781 14.30 3.57 20.87
CA GLY A 781 14.23 2.31 20.13
C GLY A 781 14.21 1.11 21.07
N PRO A 782 15.19 0.20 21.03
CA PRO A 782 15.15 -1.08 21.75
C PRO A 782 15.02 -0.97 23.27
N LYS A 783 15.58 0.08 23.90
CA LYS A 783 15.42 0.31 25.35
C LYS A 783 14.00 0.79 25.68
N LEU A 784 13.48 1.78 24.95
CA LEU A 784 12.09 2.21 25.09
C LEU A 784 11.11 1.04 24.90
N LEU A 785 11.35 0.20 23.89
CA LEU A 785 10.53 -0.98 23.63
C LEU A 785 10.56 -1.98 24.79
N SER A 786 11.76 -2.28 25.30
CA SER A 786 11.94 -3.18 26.45
C SER A 786 11.26 -2.61 27.70
N ASP A 787 11.47 -1.34 28.02
CA ASP A 787 10.85 -0.66 29.17
C ASP A 787 9.32 -0.63 29.05
N TYR A 788 8.79 -0.37 27.85
CA TYR A 788 7.35 -0.33 27.61
C TYR A 788 6.71 -1.71 27.86
N ILE A 789 7.30 -2.79 27.33
CA ILE A 789 6.80 -4.16 27.52
C ILE A 789 6.97 -4.64 28.98
N ALA A 790 8.02 -4.16 29.66
CA ALA A 790 8.21 -4.39 31.09
C ALA A 790 7.21 -3.61 31.95
N SER A 791 6.66 -2.49 31.48
CA SER A 791 5.64 -1.72 32.20
C SER A 791 4.25 -2.39 32.21
N ASP A 792 3.35 -1.91 33.06
CA ASP A 792 1.95 -2.35 33.09
C ASP A 792 1.21 -2.03 31.77
N ALA A 793 1.58 -0.94 31.09
CA ALA A 793 0.96 -0.53 29.83
C ALA A 793 1.26 -1.48 28.66
N GLY A 794 2.41 -2.16 28.72
CA GLY A 794 2.83 -3.15 27.72
C GLY A 794 2.73 -4.59 28.19
N ALA A 795 2.14 -4.85 29.36
CA ALA A 795 2.13 -6.19 29.96
C ALA A 795 1.51 -7.26 29.06
N GLU A 796 0.50 -6.91 28.26
CA GLU A 796 -0.15 -7.84 27.31
C GLU A 796 0.76 -8.25 26.13
N LEU A 797 1.82 -7.48 25.86
CA LEU A 797 2.78 -7.80 24.80
C LEU A 797 3.80 -8.86 25.23
N ARG A 798 3.91 -9.17 26.52
CA ARG A 798 4.93 -10.11 27.03
C ARG A 798 4.77 -11.51 26.43
N ASP A 799 3.54 -11.94 26.17
CA ASP A 799 3.26 -13.22 25.50
C ASP A 799 3.63 -13.21 24.01
N GLN A 800 3.80 -12.02 23.43
CA GLN A 800 4.19 -11.79 22.03
C GLN A 800 5.71 -11.57 21.86
N VAL A 801 6.49 -11.79 22.93
CA VAL A 801 7.96 -11.77 22.92
C VAL A 801 8.49 -13.19 22.65
N PHE A 802 9.39 -13.31 21.68
CA PHE A 802 9.90 -14.58 21.17
C PHE A 802 11.42 -14.65 21.19
N GLY A 803 11.97 -15.87 21.25
CA GLY A 803 13.39 -16.08 21.56
C GLY A 803 14.32 -15.65 20.43
N PRO A 804 15.61 -15.42 20.74
CA PRO A 804 16.56 -14.91 19.76
C PRO A 804 16.83 -15.87 18.58
N MET A 805 16.52 -17.16 18.72
CA MET A 805 16.74 -18.17 17.69
C MET A 805 16.10 -17.83 16.33
N PHE A 806 15.01 -17.04 16.29
CA PHE A 806 14.26 -16.79 15.07
C PHE A 806 15.01 -15.91 14.06
N PHE A 807 15.65 -14.83 14.53
CA PHE A 807 16.38 -13.88 13.67
C PHE A 807 17.76 -13.47 14.21
N ASN A 808 18.07 -13.78 15.47
CA ASN A 808 19.30 -13.39 16.18
C ASN A 808 20.08 -14.63 16.65
N ALA A 809 20.14 -15.68 15.83
CA ALA A 809 20.83 -16.94 16.18
C ALA A 809 22.34 -16.74 16.43
N ILE A 810 22.96 -15.84 15.66
CA ILE A 810 24.32 -15.33 15.91
C ILE A 810 24.18 -14.03 16.72
N ASP A 811 24.78 -14.01 17.91
CA ASP A 811 24.69 -12.86 18.81
C ASP A 811 25.52 -11.68 18.30
N TRP A 812 25.14 -10.46 18.67
CA TRP A 812 25.85 -9.24 18.26
C TRP A 812 27.30 -9.17 18.78
N MET A 813 27.65 -9.96 19.81
CA MET A 813 29.02 -10.13 20.31
C MET A 813 29.85 -11.15 19.51
N GLU A 814 29.24 -11.82 18.54
CA GLU A 814 29.83 -12.92 17.74
C GLU A 814 29.81 -12.58 16.24
N ILE A 815 29.85 -11.30 15.88
CA ILE A 815 29.82 -10.85 14.48
C ILE A 815 31.02 -11.34 13.66
N ASP A 816 32.12 -11.73 14.30
CA ASP A 816 33.28 -12.36 13.66
C ASP A 816 32.94 -13.71 13.01
N ARG A 817 31.83 -14.36 13.44
CA ARG A 817 31.35 -15.61 12.85
C ARG A 817 30.92 -15.46 11.41
N PHE A 818 30.50 -14.27 10.97
CA PHE A 818 30.14 -14.01 9.57
C PHE A 818 31.33 -14.13 8.60
N GLU A 819 32.56 -14.11 9.12
CA GLU A 819 33.80 -14.29 8.35
C GLU A 819 34.17 -15.76 8.14
N LYS A 820 33.51 -16.68 8.86
CA LYS A 820 33.76 -18.11 8.75
C LYS A 820 33.03 -18.71 7.54
N PRO A 821 33.54 -19.81 6.95
CA PRO A 821 32.79 -20.57 5.95
C PRO A 821 31.46 -21.07 6.51
N ILE A 822 30.42 -21.14 5.67
CA ILE A 822 29.07 -21.59 6.08
C ILE A 822 29.06 -22.95 6.77
N THR A 823 30.00 -23.85 6.42
CA THR A 823 30.14 -25.18 7.01
C THR A 823 30.51 -25.15 8.49
N GLU A 824 31.18 -24.10 8.96
CA GLU A 824 31.52 -23.91 10.39
C GLU A 824 30.37 -23.29 11.20
N LEU A 825 29.32 -22.83 10.53
CA LEU A 825 28.17 -22.17 11.16
C LEU A 825 26.96 -23.09 11.35
N ALA A 826 27.12 -24.40 11.07
CA ALA A 826 26.06 -25.39 11.24
C ALA A 826 25.48 -25.37 12.66
N ASP A 827 26.31 -25.12 13.68
CA ASP A 827 25.85 -25.05 15.07
C ASP A 827 25.01 -23.81 15.41
N TYR A 828 25.04 -22.77 14.58
CA TYR A 828 24.20 -21.60 14.75
C TYR A 828 22.92 -21.72 13.91
N LEU A 829 23.05 -22.26 12.69
CA LEU A 829 22.04 -22.12 11.65
C LEU A 829 21.21 -23.40 11.43
N ASN A 830 21.71 -24.56 11.83
CA ASN A 830 21.02 -25.84 11.64
C ASN A 830 19.92 -26.09 12.70
N ASP A 831 19.00 -25.15 12.85
CA ASP A 831 17.80 -25.27 13.69
C ASP A 831 16.56 -24.81 12.92
N GLU A 832 15.44 -25.52 13.06
CA GLU A 832 14.22 -25.28 12.28
C GLU A 832 13.59 -23.91 12.58
N ARG A 833 13.87 -23.36 13.76
CA ARG A 833 13.38 -22.07 14.21
C ARG A 833 14.08 -20.89 13.55
N VAL A 834 15.25 -21.07 12.93
CA VAL A 834 16.02 -19.95 12.36
C VAL A 834 15.39 -19.49 11.04
N PHE A 835 14.54 -18.47 11.09
CA PHE A 835 13.87 -17.93 9.91
C PHE A 835 14.78 -16.98 9.12
N GLY A 836 15.54 -16.15 9.84
CA GLY A 836 16.49 -15.20 9.26
C GLY A 836 17.72 -15.02 10.12
N ILE A 837 18.66 -14.20 9.65
CA ILE A 837 19.87 -13.83 10.39
C ILE A 837 20.07 -12.32 10.30
N HIS A 838 20.27 -11.68 11.45
CA HIS A 838 20.68 -10.29 11.54
C HIS A 838 22.20 -10.17 11.40
N LEU A 839 22.67 -9.38 10.43
CA LEU A 839 24.10 -9.20 10.16
C LEU A 839 24.78 -8.18 11.06
N TRP A 840 24.02 -7.40 11.85
CA TRP A 840 24.55 -6.38 12.76
C TRP A 840 25.53 -5.40 12.07
N THR A 841 25.25 -5.03 10.82
CA THR A 841 26.13 -4.20 9.95
C THR A 841 27.53 -4.74 9.65
N ALA A 842 27.81 -6.03 9.86
CA ALA A 842 29.09 -6.65 9.50
C ALA A 842 29.47 -6.31 8.04
N ARG A 843 30.65 -5.72 7.83
CA ARG A 843 31.13 -5.27 6.51
C ARG A 843 32.25 -6.18 6.03
N ASN A 844 32.18 -6.63 4.77
CA ASN A 844 33.32 -7.22 4.10
C ASN A 844 33.35 -6.94 2.59
N ALA A 845 34.57 -6.89 2.05
CA ALA A 845 34.86 -6.82 0.62
C ALA A 845 34.87 -8.26 0.06
N ALA A 846 33.76 -8.72 -0.51
CA ALA A 846 33.66 -10.07 -1.05
C ALA A 846 34.31 -10.18 -2.45
N SER A 847 35.16 -11.21 -2.64
CA SER A 847 35.52 -11.79 -3.95
C SER A 847 34.83 -13.16 -4.06
N PRO A 848 34.02 -13.47 -5.09
CA PRO A 848 33.13 -14.65 -5.10
C PRO A 848 33.78 -16.01 -5.38
N ASP A 849 35.06 -16.07 -5.75
CA ASP A 849 35.59 -17.21 -6.51
C ASP A 849 36.55 -18.17 -5.77
N GLU A 850 36.70 -18.09 -4.45
CA GLU A 850 37.61 -19.00 -3.72
C GLU A 850 36.89 -20.00 -2.80
N LYS A 851 37.37 -21.26 -2.82
CA LYS A 851 36.99 -22.29 -1.83
C LYS A 851 37.16 -21.72 -0.43
N GLY A 852 36.09 -21.75 0.38
CA GLY A 852 36.12 -21.21 1.74
C GLY A 852 35.73 -19.73 1.84
N ALA A 853 35.05 -19.18 0.83
CA ALA A 853 34.48 -17.83 0.89
C ALA A 853 33.67 -17.61 2.20
N PRO A 854 33.84 -16.45 2.86
CA PRO A 854 33.07 -16.09 4.06
C PRO A 854 31.57 -16.25 3.84
N PHE A 855 30.84 -16.69 4.87
CA PHE A 855 29.39 -16.86 4.82
C PHE A 855 28.67 -15.59 4.37
N ILE A 856 29.11 -14.42 4.83
CA ILE A 856 28.55 -13.12 4.42
C ILE A 856 28.66 -12.88 2.91
N SER A 857 29.74 -13.34 2.26
CA SER A 857 29.91 -13.20 0.80
C SER A 857 28.90 -14.03 0.02
N GLN A 858 28.53 -15.20 0.53
CA GLN A 858 27.51 -16.07 -0.09
C GLN A 858 26.10 -15.53 0.11
N LEU A 859 25.84 -14.82 1.21
CA LEU A 859 24.55 -14.19 1.50
C LEU A 859 24.30 -12.90 0.72
N ILE A 860 25.34 -12.19 0.27
CA ILE A 860 25.19 -10.92 -0.45
C ILE A 860 24.62 -11.11 -1.87
N SER A 861 24.82 -12.29 -2.48
CA SER A 861 24.15 -12.69 -3.71
C SER A 861 23.72 -14.17 -3.62
N PRO A 862 22.61 -14.51 -2.95
CA PRO A 862 22.22 -15.91 -2.73
C PRO A 862 21.94 -16.70 -4.02
N LEU A 863 21.61 -16.00 -5.11
CA LEU A 863 21.33 -16.62 -6.41
C LEU A 863 22.58 -16.86 -7.26
N GLU A 864 23.64 -16.07 -7.08
CA GLU A 864 24.89 -16.19 -7.85
C GLU A 864 26.05 -16.76 -7.01
N GLY A 865 26.00 -16.57 -5.70
CA GLY A 865 27.04 -16.97 -4.74
C GLY A 865 26.97 -18.43 -4.31
N PHE A 866 25.85 -19.12 -4.54
CA PHE A 866 25.75 -20.58 -4.36
C PHE A 866 25.96 -21.30 -5.71
N PRO A 867 26.80 -22.35 -5.76
CA PRO A 867 26.95 -23.16 -6.97
C PRO A 867 25.62 -23.79 -7.40
N THR A 868 25.28 -23.74 -8.69
CA THR A 868 24.11 -24.42 -9.26
C THR A 868 24.19 -25.94 -9.08
N PHE A 869 23.05 -26.63 -9.11
CA PHE A 869 23.05 -28.10 -8.96
C PHE A 869 23.93 -28.75 -10.03
N THR A 870 23.78 -28.26 -11.27
CA THR A 870 24.53 -28.72 -12.43
C THR A 870 26.04 -28.54 -12.28
N SER A 871 26.52 -27.41 -11.76
CA SER A 871 27.97 -27.21 -11.59
C SER A 871 28.56 -28.10 -10.51
N LEU A 872 27.81 -28.37 -9.44
CA LEU A 872 28.19 -29.36 -8.42
C LEU A 872 28.16 -30.78 -8.98
N ALA A 873 27.17 -31.12 -9.79
CA ALA A 873 27.10 -32.41 -10.49
C ALA A 873 28.32 -32.64 -11.38
N ASP A 874 28.78 -31.63 -12.12
CA ASP A 874 30.03 -31.71 -12.88
C ASP A 874 31.25 -31.89 -11.99
N ARG A 875 31.34 -31.08 -10.92
CA ARG A 875 32.46 -31.11 -9.98
C ARG A 875 32.61 -32.47 -9.28
N PHE A 876 31.51 -33.07 -8.84
CA PHE A 876 31.48 -34.38 -8.20
C PHE A 876 31.34 -35.53 -9.20
N ASN A 877 31.31 -35.23 -10.50
CA ASN A 877 31.19 -36.19 -11.59
C ASN A 877 30.02 -37.17 -11.41
N THR A 878 28.81 -36.66 -11.18
CA THR A 878 27.60 -37.49 -11.04
C THR A 878 26.93 -37.78 -12.41
N ASP A 879 25.99 -38.72 -12.46
CA ASP A 879 25.10 -39.04 -13.61
C ASP A 879 24.18 -37.86 -13.91
N LYS A 880 23.90 -37.06 -12.88
CA LYS A 880 23.19 -35.79 -12.95
C LYS A 880 24.02 -34.66 -13.64
N ASN A 881 25.22 -34.95 -14.18
CA ASN A 881 26.15 -33.95 -14.75
C ASN A 881 25.99 -33.72 -16.27
N ARG A 882 26.74 -32.76 -16.83
CA ARG A 882 26.68 -32.39 -18.26
C ARG A 882 27.58 -33.23 -19.18
N HIS A 883 28.57 -33.93 -18.62
CA HIS A 883 29.68 -34.49 -19.39
C HIS A 883 29.64 -36.02 -19.55
N THR A 884 28.88 -36.73 -18.71
CA THR A 884 28.69 -38.19 -18.80
C THR A 884 27.77 -38.57 -19.98
N GLY A 885 27.87 -39.82 -20.45
CA GLY A 885 27.28 -40.29 -21.71
C GLY A 885 25.77 -40.59 -21.69
N ASN A 886 25.12 -40.62 -20.53
CA ASN A 886 23.68 -40.86 -20.34
C ASN A 886 23.02 -39.64 -19.68
N ARG A 887 22.66 -38.62 -20.48
CA ARG A 887 22.36 -37.25 -20.00
C ARG A 887 20.88 -37.01 -19.71
N HIS A 888 20.36 -37.51 -18.59
CA HIS A 888 18.94 -37.33 -18.26
C HIS A 888 18.54 -35.84 -18.06
N CYS A 889 19.49 -34.98 -17.68
CA CYS A 889 19.30 -33.54 -17.44
C CYS A 889 18.27 -33.23 -16.34
N TYR A 890 18.14 -34.07 -15.31
CA TYR A 890 17.26 -33.81 -14.16
C TYR A 890 17.78 -32.72 -13.21
N ALA A 891 19.08 -32.39 -13.25
CA ALA A 891 19.70 -31.33 -12.45
C ALA A 891 18.93 -30.00 -12.47
N ARG A 892 18.44 -29.57 -13.64
CA ARG A 892 17.62 -28.35 -13.78
C ARG A 892 16.27 -28.44 -13.05
N ILE A 893 15.72 -29.64 -12.88
CA ILE A 893 14.45 -29.87 -12.21
C ILE A 893 14.65 -29.82 -10.70
N TYR A 894 15.70 -30.47 -10.19
CA TYR A 894 16.10 -30.35 -8.78
C TYR A 894 16.38 -28.90 -8.41
N ASP A 895 17.14 -28.17 -9.24
CA ASP A 895 17.42 -26.75 -8.99
C ASP A 895 16.12 -25.92 -9.00
N ARG A 896 15.20 -26.19 -9.94
CA ARG A 896 13.90 -25.50 -10.01
C ARG A 896 13.02 -25.73 -8.79
N LEU A 897 12.95 -26.97 -8.29
CA LEU A 897 12.00 -27.34 -7.23
C LEU A 897 12.58 -27.18 -5.82
N LEU A 898 13.90 -27.25 -5.67
CA LEU A 898 14.55 -27.31 -4.35
C LEU A 898 15.47 -26.13 -4.02
N SER A 899 15.84 -25.26 -4.97
CA SER A 899 16.74 -24.12 -4.71
C SER A 899 16.22 -23.14 -3.66
N ALA A 900 14.91 -22.98 -3.51
CA ALA A 900 14.33 -22.16 -2.45
C ALA A 900 14.58 -22.71 -1.04
N ARG A 901 15.01 -23.98 -0.92
CA ARG A 901 15.27 -24.67 0.35
C ARG A 901 16.76 -24.88 0.64
N ARG A 902 17.67 -24.19 -0.07
CA ARG A 902 19.13 -24.34 0.06
C ARG A 902 19.65 -24.39 1.49
N LEU A 903 19.14 -23.50 2.34
CA LEU A 903 19.56 -23.35 3.73
C LEU A 903 18.59 -24.00 4.73
N SER A 904 17.37 -24.31 4.32
CA SER A 904 16.32 -24.85 5.19
C SER A 904 16.14 -26.37 5.06
N MET A 905 16.70 -27.01 4.03
CA MET A 905 16.66 -28.46 3.83
C MET A 905 17.30 -29.19 5.01
N ARG A 906 16.54 -30.06 5.68
CA ARG A 906 16.96 -30.79 6.88
C ARG A 906 17.35 -32.21 6.55
N ARG A 907 16.48 -32.95 5.87
CA ARG A 907 16.66 -34.39 5.62
C ARG A 907 16.24 -34.73 4.20
N LEU A 908 17.21 -35.23 3.44
CA LEU A 908 17.00 -35.73 2.09
C LEU A 908 17.36 -37.21 2.07
N MET A 909 16.48 -38.04 1.55
CA MET A 909 16.77 -39.44 1.27
C MET A 909 17.09 -39.62 -0.21
N GLU A 910 18.15 -40.36 -0.52
CA GLU A 910 18.47 -40.82 -1.87
C GLU A 910 18.59 -42.34 -1.85
N ILE A 911 17.81 -42.99 -2.71
CA ILE A 911 17.81 -44.44 -2.94
C ILE A 911 18.56 -44.69 -4.24
N GLY A 912 19.54 -45.59 -4.23
CA GLY A 912 20.45 -45.82 -5.36
C GLY A 912 21.65 -44.88 -5.35
N LEU A 913 22.66 -45.18 -4.52
CA LEU A 913 23.90 -44.42 -4.41
C LEU A 913 25.02 -44.94 -5.32
N CYS A 914 24.98 -46.23 -5.64
CA CYS A 914 26.05 -46.97 -6.29
C CYS A 914 25.99 -46.86 -7.82
N ARG A 915 27.09 -46.39 -8.44
CA ARG A 915 27.33 -46.61 -9.88
C ARG A 915 28.17 -47.86 -10.02
N ARG A 916 27.58 -48.97 -10.46
CA ARG A 916 28.32 -50.23 -10.70
C ARG A 916 29.63 -49.98 -11.47
N LEU A 917 30.75 -50.13 -10.77
CA LEU A 917 32.08 -50.40 -11.32
C LEU A 917 32.67 -51.53 -10.47
N GLU A 918 33.26 -52.53 -11.10
CA GLU A 918 33.86 -53.69 -10.41
C GLU A 918 34.87 -53.24 -9.33
N GLY A 919 34.54 -53.47 -8.06
CA GLY A 919 35.40 -53.13 -6.91
C GLY A 919 34.61 -52.72 -5.66
N LYS A 920 35.31 -52.56 -4.52
CA LYS A 920 34.72 -51.95 -3.31
C LYS A 920 34.62 -50.44 -3.51
N GLN A 921 33.40 -49.91 -3.64
CA GLN A 921 33.17 -48.47 -3.71
C GLN A 921 33.41 -47.83 -2.33
N THR A 922 34.35 -46.88 -2.25
CA THR A 922 34.74 -46.20 -1.00
C THR A 922 34.23 -44.77 -0.90
N GLU A 923 33.49 -44.29 -1.90
CA GLU A 923 32.99 -42.91 -1.98
C GLU A 923 31.55 -42.87 -2.48
N THR A 924 30.80 -41.83 -2.07
CA THR A 924 29.42 -41.57 -2.49
C THR A 924 29.31 -40.16 -3.10
N PRO A 925 29.67 -39.97 -4.39
CA PRO A 925 29.70 -38.63 -5.00
C PRO A 925 28.35 -37.89 -4.99
N SER A 926 27.23 -38.61 -5.09
CA SER A 926 25.89 -38.00 -5.01
C SER A 926 25.59 -37.42 -3.63
N VAL A 927 25.99 -38.11 -2.55
CA VAL A 927 25.88 -37.60 -1.18
C VAL A 927 26.70 -36.33 -1.00
N SER A 928 27.95 -36.31 -1.50
CA SER A 928 28.82 -35.12 -1.45
C SER A 928 28.23 -33.94 -2.23
N LEU A 929 27.57 -34.22 -3.36
CA LEU A 929 26.81 -33.23 -4.13
C LEU A 929 25.67 -32.66 -3.28
N TRP A 930 24.77 -33.50 -2.76
CA TRP A 930 23.63 -33.05 -1.95
C TRP A 930 24.05 -32.28 -0.70
N GLN A 931 25.11 -32.71 0.00
CA GLN A 931 25.63 -32.00 1.18
C GLN A 931 26.29 -30.66 0.85
N SER A 932 26.82 -30.51 -0.37
CA SER A 932 27.36 -29.24 -0.87
C SER A 932 26.26 -28.32 -1.37
N TYR A 933 25.21 -28.89 -1.96
CA TYR A 933 24.05 -28.17 -2.45
C TYR A 933 23.17 -27.68 -1.30
N PHE A 934 23.01 -28.49 -0.25
CA PHE A 934 22.31 -28.19 1.01
C PHE A 934 23.27 -28.25 2.21
N PRO A 935 23.88 -27.12 2.60
CA PRO A 935 24.97 -27.09 3.57
C PRO A 935 24.66 -27.62 4.97
N PHE A 936 23.38 -27.72 5.35
CA PHE A 936 22.94 -28.18 6.68
C PHE A 936 22.11 -29.46 6.65
N CYS A 937 21.85 -30.01 5.45
CA CYS A 937 21.05 -31.21 5.29
C CYS A 937 21.83 -32.45 5.78
N GLN A 938 21.11 -33.35 6.46
CA GLN A 938 21.48 -34.74 6.63
C GLN A 938 20.99 -35.52 5.41
N VAL A 939 21.90 -36.22 4.74
CA VAL A 939 21.56 -37.10 3.62
C VAL A 939 21.40 -38.52 4.15
N ILE A 940 20.31 -39.18 3.78
CA ILE A 940 20.02 -40.57 4.11
C ILE A 940 20.15 -41.40 2.84
N GLY A 941 21.14 -42.29 2.83
CA GLY A 941 21.40 -43.21 1.73
C GLY A 941 20.68 -44.54 1.91
N VAL A 942 20.03 -45.04 0.87
CA VAL A 942 19.44 -46.38 0.83
C VAL A 942 20.00 -47.11 -0.39
N ASP A 943 20.73 -48.20 -0.19
CA ASP A 943 21.38 -48.94 -1.28
C ASP A 943 21.52 -50.44 -0.95
N LEU A 944 21.77 -51.27 -1.96
CA LEU A 944 22.16 -52.67 -1.77
C LEU A 944 23.56 -52.81 -1.16
N THR A 945 24.42 -51.83 -1.43
CA THR A 945 25.81 -51.77 -0.98
C THR A 945 25.89 -51.21 0.43
N ASP A 946 26.71 -51.82 1.28
CA ASP A 946 26.94 -51.32 2.65
C ASP A 946 27.90 -50.11 2.65
N PHE A 947 27.34 -48.93 2.90
CA PHE A 947 28.07 -47.68 3.08
C PHE A 947 28.20 -47.25 4.56
N SER A 948 27.89 -48.13 5.51
CA SER A 948 27.85 -47.79 6.95
C SER A 948 29.16 -47.22 7.48
N GLN A 949 30.29 -47.61 6.88
CA GLN A 949 31.62 -47.08 7.15
C GLN A 949 31.80 -45.57 6.89
N LEU A 950 30.92 -44.97 6.06
CA LEU A 950 30.92 -43.54 5.76
C LEU A 950 29.96 -42.73 6.65
N ASN A 951 29.20 -43.40 7.52
CA ASN A 951 28.20 -42.75 8.36
C ASN A 951 28.83 -41.71 9.31
N ASN A 952 28.19 -40.56 9.38
CA ASN A 952 28.53 -39.46 10.29
C ASN A 952 27.25 -38.71 10.68
N ASP A 953 27.35 -37.50 11.23
CA ASP A 953 26.18 -36.73 11.65
C ASP A 953 25.33 -36.23 10.46
N ARG A 954 25.97 -35.99 9.32
CA ARG A 954 25.35 -35.49 8.09
C ARG A 954 25.08 -36.56 7.03
N PHE A 955 25.55 -37.79 7.23
CA PHE A 955 25.25 -38.92 6.35
C PHE A 955 24.92 -40.18 7.14
N LYS A 956 23.78 -40.79 6.83
CA LYS A 956 23.39 -42.10 7.36
C LYS A 956 23.01 -43.00 6.18
N SER A 957 23.55 -44.21 6.13
CA SER A 957 23.24 -45.19 5.11
C SER A 957 22.56 -46.42 5.69
N PHE A 958 21.70 -47.04 4.90
CA PHE A 958 21.00 -48.27 5.20
C PHE A 958 21.11 -49.26 4.04
N VAL A 959 21.42 -50.52 4.36
CA VAL A 959 21.36 -51.62 3.40
C VAL A 959 19.91 -52.05 3.21
N CYS A 960 19.41 -51.91 1.98
CA CYS A 960 18.04 -52.19 1.63
C CYS A 960 17.91 -52.70 0.18
N ASP A 961 17.20 -53.81 0.02
CA ASP A 961 16.77 -54.31 -1.28
C ASP A 961 15.32 -53.87 -1.54
N GLN A 962 15.11 -52.95 -2.51
CA GLN A 962 13.78 -52.40 -2.82
C GLN A 962 12.77 -53.47 -3.26
N SER A 963 13.24 -54.63 -3.75
CA SER A 963 12.37 -55.75 -4.10
C SER A 963 11.80 -56.49 -2.89
N LYS A 964 12.28 -56.20 -1.67
CA LYS A 964 11.90 -56.88 -0.42
C LYS A 964 11.17 -55.93 0.53
N LEU A 965 9.89 -56.20 0.74
CA LEU A 965 9.03 -55.45 1.66
C LEU A 965 9.59 -55.38 3.10
N GLU A 966 10.20 -56.47 3.59
CA GLU A 966 10.76 -56.53 4.94
C GLU A 966 11.96 -55.58 5.11
N ASP A 967 12.75 -55.39 4.06
CA ASP A 967 13.90 -54.47 4.05
C ASP A 967 13.44 -53.02 4.10
N LEU A 968 12.47 -52.66 3.25
CA LEU A 968 11.86 -51.33 3.26
C LEU A 968 11.27 -51.01 4.64
N ARG A 969 10.47 -51.91 5.21
CA ARG A 969 9.88 -51.71 6.54
C ARG A 969 10.92 -51.58 7.65
N ARG A 970 12.02 -52.34 7.56
CA ARG A 970 13.14 -52.22 8.51
C ARG A 970 13.76 -50.83 8.45
N VAL A 971 14.00 -50.28 7.26
CA VAL A 971 14.52 -48.90 7.11
C VAL A 971 13.50 -47.88 7.60
N ALA A 972 12.24 -47.99 7.18
CA ALA A 972 11.18 -47.06 7.56
C ALA A 972 10.98 -46.99 9.08
N ALA A 973 11.11 -48.11 9.80
CA ALA A 973 11.01 -48.14 11.25
C ALA A 973 12.12 -47.35 11.98
N THR A 974 13.24 -47.05 11.31
CA THR A 974 14.35 -46.26 11.88
C THR A 974 14.22 -44.76 11.65
N ILE A 975 13.24 -44.34 10.84
CA ILE A 975 13.04 -42.96 10.43
C ILE A 975 11.70 -42.48 10.93
N GLU A 976 11.68 -41.34 11.60
CA GLU A 976 10.46 -40.75 12.10
C GLU A 976 9.51 -40.41 10.93
N PRO A 977 8.22 -40.80 10.99
CA PRO A 977 7.23 -40.44 9.98
C PRO A 977 7.13 -38.92 9.78
N GLY A 978 7.03 -38.47 8.54
CA GLY A 978 6.94 -37.04 8.21
C GLY A 978 8.23 -36.24 8.44
N SER A 979 9.37 -36.88 8.66
CA SER A 979 10.63 -36.18 8.95
C SER A 979 11.53 -35.90 7.74
N LEU A 980 11.22 -36.46 6.56
CA LEU A 980 12.01 -36.26 5.33
C LEU A 980 11.45 -35.11 4.50
N ASP A 981 12.27 -34.13 4.14
CA ASP A 981 11.84 -33.03 3.25
C ASP A 981 11.75 -33.48 1.79
N VAL A 982 12.66 -34.37 1.40
CA VAL A 982 12.81 -34.88 0.04
C VAL A 982 13.15 -36.37 0.08
N ILE A 983 12.55 -37.14 -0.82
CA ILE A 983 12.95 -38.51 -1.13
C ILE A 983 13.23 -38.58 -2.64
N ILE A 984 14.35 -39.19 -3.01
CA ILE A 984 14.77 -39.40 -4.40
C ILE A 984 14.96 -40.89 -4.61
N ASP A 985 14.19 -41.46 -5.53
CA ASP A 985 14.24 -42.85 -5.92
C ASP A 985 14.94 -42.99 -7.28
N ASP A 986 16.24 -43.27 -7.23
CA ASP A 986 17.16 -43.51 -8.36
C ASP A 986 17.69 -44.96 -8.29
N GLY A 987 16.83 -45.86 -7.82
CA GLY A 987 17.17 -47.23 -7.43
C GLY A 987 17.17 -48.24 -8.57
N SER A 988 16.37 -49.30 -8.46
CA SER A 988 16.39 -50.40 -9.46
C SER A 988 15.72 -50.05 -10.80
N HIS A 989 14.90 -48.99 -10.82
CA HIS A 989 14.00 -48.58 -11.91
C HIS A 989 12.95 -49.65 -12.30
N ALA A 990 12.84 -50.74 -11.56
CA ALA A 990 11.78 -51.73 -11.76
C ALA A 990 10.46 -51.15 -11.24
N SER A 991 9.40 -51.20 -12.04
CA SER A 991 8.12 -50.60 -11.65
C SER A 991 7.54 -51.20 -10.36
N PHE A 992 7.83 -52.49 -10.09
CA PHE A 992 7.45 -53.14 -8.85
C PHE A 992 8.16 -52.53 -7.63
N ASP A 993 9.48 -52.38 -7.72
CA ASP A 993 10.31 -51.87 -6.64
C ASP A 993 10.01 -50.39 -6.35
N GLU A 994 9.86 -49.56 -7.39
CA GLU A 994 9.50 -48.13 -7.27
C GLU A 994 8.15 -47.96 -6.58
N GLN A 995 7.13 -48.75 -6.98
CA GLN A 995 5.79 -48.67 -6.40
C GLN A 995 5.76 -49.18 -4.96
N LEU A 996 6.51 -50.25 -4.67
CA LEU A 996 6.64 -50.77 -3.32
C LEU A 996 7.34 -49.76 -2.41
N THR A 997 8.43 -49.15 -2.89
CA THR A 997 9.20 -48.16 -2.15
C THR A 997 8.39 -46.89 -1.92
N LEU A 998 7.70 -46.38 -2.95
CA LEU A 998 6.79 -45.25 -2.82
C LEU A 998 5.75 -45.52 -1.74
N ARG A 999 5.12 -46.70 -1.72
CA ARG A 999 4.11 -47.02 -0.70
C ARG A 999 4.65 -46.99 0.72
N GLU A 1000 5.81 -47.59 0.96
CA GLU A 1000 6.35 -47.73 2.31
C GLU A 1000 7.08 -46.46 2.79
N PHE A 1001 7.67 -45.67 1.89
CA PHE A 1001 8.45 -44.47 2.26
C PHE A 1001 7.69 -43.15 2.14
N PHE A 1002 6.59 -43.07 1.39
CA PHE A 1002 5.77 -41.84 1.34
C PHE A 1002 5.24 -41.36 2.71
N PRO A 1003 4.95 -42.23 3.70
CA PRO A 1003 4.64 -41.81 5.06
C PRO A 1003 5.80 -41.08 5.77
N LEU A 1004 7.05 -41.34 5.40
CA LEU A 1004 8.24 -40.68 5.96
C LEU A 1004 8.42 -39.24 5.44
N LEU A 1005 7.82 -38.92 4.29
CA LEU A 1005 7.87 -37.59 3.69
C LEU A 1005 7.06 -36.59 4.50
N ALA A 1006 7.66 -35.44 4.79
CA ALA A 1006 7.05 -34.31 5.46
C ALA A 1006 5.89 -33.74 4.63
N GLU A 1007 4.95 -33.09 5.31
CA GLU A 1007 3.87 -32.37 4.64
C GLU A 1007 4.44 -31.29 3.71
N GLY A 1008 3.95 -31.21 2.47
CA GLY A 1008 4.51 -30.33 1.44
C GLY A 1008 5.88 -30.74 0.90
N GLY A 1009 6.47 -31.84 1.36
CA GLY A 1009 7.73 -32.41 0.87
C GLY A 1009 7.60 -33.03 -0.53
N TRP A 1010 8.74 -33.31 -1.15
CA TRP A 1010 8.83 -33.82 -2.52
C TRP A 1010 9.35 -35.27 -2.59
N TYR A 1011 8.66 -36.12 -3.34
CA TYR A 1011 9.13 -37.46 -3.73
C TYR A 1011 9.48 -37.45 -5.23
N PHE A 1012 10.69 -37.86 -5.59
CA PHE A 1012 11.17 -37.99 -6.96
C PHE A 1012 11.36 -39.45 -7.33
N ILE A 1013 10.98 -39.84 -8.56
CA ILE A 1013 11.31 -41.15 -9.14
C ILE A 1013 11.99 -40.92 -10.49
N GLU A 1014 13.23 -41.38 -10.63
CA GLU A 1014 14.05 -41.25 -11.83
C GLU A 1014 13.87 -42.45 -12.79
N ASP A 1015 14.09 -42.21 -14.07
CA ASP A 1015 14.16 -43.21 -15.16
C ASP A 1015 12.96 -44.14 -15.36
N LEU A 1016 11.77 -43.55 -15.20
CA LEU A 1016 10.46 -44.14 -15.48
C LEU A 1016 10.21 -44.63 -16.93
N ASP A 1017 11.16 -44.40 -17.84
CA ASP A 1017 11.12 -44.81 -19.24
C ASP A 1017 11.92 -46.10 -19.53
N TRP A 1018 12.56 -46.67 -18.52
CA TRP A 1018 13.32 -47.91 -18.62
C TRP A 1018 12.78 -48.97 -17.64
N GLN A 1019 13.01 -50.25 -17.94
CA GLN A 1019 12.69 -51.39 -17.06
C GLN A 1019 13.80 -52.46 -17.19
N PRO A 1020 14.14 -53.17 -16.10
CA PRO A 1020 15.07 -54.29 -16.16
C PRO A 1020 14.55 -55.43 -17.07
N PRO A 1021 15.44 -56.16 -17.78
CA PRO A 1021 15.03 -57.34 -18.55
C PRO A 1021 14.46 -58.43 -17.64
N GLY A 1022 13.25 -58.93 -17.97
CA GLY A 1022 12.59 -60.03 -17.24
C GLY A 1022 11.35 -59.63 -16.45
N GLU A 1023 10.99 -58.34 -16.41
CA GLU A 1023 9.76 -57.85 -15.79
C GLU A 1023 8.50 -58.24 -16.58
N ASP A 1024 7.45 -58.67 -15.87
CA ASP A 1024 6.19 -59.12 -16.45
C ASP A 1024 5.14 -57.99 -16.42
N GLY A 1025 5.01 -57.27 -17.54
CA GLY A 1025 4.07 -56.16 -17.69
C GLY A 1025 2.58 -56.53 -17.55
N ALA A 1026 2.23 -57.81 -17.44
CA ALA A 1026 0.86 -58.23 -17.14
C ALA A 1026 0.56 -58.27 -15.62
N LYS A 1027 1.58 -58.30 -14.76
CA LYS A 1027 1.43 -58.40 -13.30
C LYS A 1027 1.39 -57.07 -12.59
N ILE A 1028 1.99 -56.04 -13.17
CA ILE A 1028 2.04 -54.70 -12.60
C ILE A 1028 1.97 -53.64 -13.69
N THR A 1029 1.22 -52.58 -13.45
CA THR A 1029 1.21 -51.41 -14.33
C THR A 1029 2.56 -50.68 -14.21
N LEU A 1030 3.11 -50.17 -15.31
CA LEU A 1030 4.28 -49.28 -15.25
C LEU A 1030 4.02 -48.09 -14.30
N THR A 1031 4.97 -47.78 -13.42
CA THR A 1031 4.84 -46.72 -12.40
C THR A 1031 4.39 -45.40 -13.00
N LYS A 1032 4.99 -45.04 -14.14
CA LYS A 1032 4.63 -43.87 -14.93
C LYS A 1032 3.17 -43.83 -15.35
N THR A 1033 2.67 -44.95 -15.89
CA THR A 1033 1.27 -45.06 -16.35
C THR A 1033 0.32 -45.01 -15.16
N LEU A 1034 0.66 -45.67 -14.06
CA LEU A 1034 -0.12 -45.65 -12.83
C LEU A 1034 -0.25 -44.23 -12.25
N LEU A 1035 0.87 -43.51 -12.11
CA LEU A 1035 0.88 -42.14 -11.60
C LEU A 1035 0.16 -41.16 -12.54
N ARG A 1036 0.20 -41.37 -13.87
CA ARG A 1036 -0.62 -40.59 -14.82
C ARG A 1036 -2.11 -40.82 -14.60
N GLN A 1037 -2.54 -42.05 -14.41
CA GLN A 1037 -3.95 -42.34 -14.11
C GLN A 1037 -4.37 -41.67 -12.80
N ILE A 1038 -3.55 -41.74 -11.75
CA ILE A 1038 -3.83 -41.06 -10.48
C ILE A 1038 -3.93 -39.54 -10.69
N LYS A 1039 -3.01 -38.94 -11.45
CA LYS A 1039 -3.04 -37.50 -11.77
C LYS A 1039 -4.28 -37.11 -12.56
N ASP A 1040 -4.62 -37.85 -13.60
CA ASP A 1040 -5.65 -37.48 -14.57
C ASP A 1040 -7.07 -37.90 -14.11
N HIS A 1041 -7.17 -38.85 -13.18
CA HIS A 1041 -8.44 -39.45 -12.77
C HIS A 1041 -8.66 -39.52 -11.25
N GLY A 1042 -7.68 -39.11 -10.44
CA GLY A 1042 -7.74 -39.17 -8.98
C GLY A 1042 -7.61 -40.58 -8.39
N ALA A 1043 -7.44 -41.62 -9.21
CA ALA A 1043 -7.33 -43.01 -8.78
C ALA A 1043 -6.61 -43.86 -9.85
N ALA A 1044 -6.05 -45.00 -9.41
CA ALA A 1044 -5.57 -46.05 -10.30
C ALA A 1044 -6.74 -46.68 -11.08
N ARG A 1045 -6.55 -46.94 -12.38
CA ARG A 1045 -7.54 -47.59 -13.25
C ARG A 1045 -7.05 -48.92 -13.85
N SER A 1046 -5.76 -49.21 -13.73
CA SER A 1046 -5.16 -50.48 -14.13
C SER A 1046 -4.66 -51.28 -12.92
N VAL A 1047 -3.96 -52.38 -13.19
CA VAL A 1047 -3.48 -53.33 -12.17
C VAL A 1047 -2.53 -52.63 -11.20
N ASP A 1048 -2.99 -52.44 -9.97
CA ASP A 1048 -2.26 -51.84 -8.84
C ASP A 1048 -2.26 -52.82 -7.65
N PRO A 1049 -1.45 -53.89 -7.71
CA PRO A 1049 -1.45 -54.94 -6.70
C PRO A 1049 -0.80 -54.47 -5.39
N LEU A 1050 -0.10 -53.34 -5.43
CA LEU A 1050 0.57 -52.74 -4.29
C LEU A 1050 -0.28 -51.63 -3.64
N GLY A 1051 -1.36 -51.17 -4.25
CA GLY A 1051 -2.26 -50.18 -3.64
C GLY A 1051 -1.66 -48.78 -3.57
N VAL A 1052 -0.81 -48.40 -4.55
CA VAL A 1052 -0.28 -47.02 -4.65
C VAL A 1052 -1.43 -46.01 -4.82
N GLY A 1053 -2.52 -46.42 -5.47
CA GLY A 1053 -3.73 -45.61 -5.62
C GLY A 1053 -4.36 -45.15 -4.31
N GLU A 1054 -4.11 -45.85 -3.19
CA GLU A 1054 -4.58 -45.44 -1.86
C GLU A 1054 -3.89 -44.15 -1.37
N LEU A 1055 -2.72 -43.82 -1.92
CA LEU A 1055 -2.01 -42.58 -1.62
C LEU A 1055 -2.55 -41.37 -2.40
N ALA A 1056 -3.45 -41.56 -3.37
CA ALA A 1056 -3.94 -40.47 -4.24
C ALA A 1056 -4.51 -39.28 -3.45
N GLY A 1057 -5.22 -39.55 -2.34
CA GLY A 1057 -5.76 -38.51 -1.46
C GLY A 1057 -4.70 -37.71 -0.69
N GLN A 1058 -3.46 -38.20 -0.63
CA GLN A 1058 -2.32 -37.56 0.02
C GLN A 1058 -1.43 -36.80 -0.96
N PHE A 1059 -1.67 -36.90 -2.27
CA PHE A 1059 -0.93 -36.14 -3.28
C PHE A 1059 -1.55 -34.75 -3.45
N ALA A 1060 -0.73 -33.71 -3.32
CA ALA A 1060 -1.10 -32.33 -3.65
C ALA A 1060 -0.94 -32.07 -5.16
N GLU A 1061 0.19 -32.52 -5.73
CA GLU A 1061 0.50 -32.38 -7.14
C GLU A 1061 1.41 -33.53 -7.62
N ILE A 1062 1.27 -33.89 -8.90
CA ILE A 1062 2.14 -34.86 -9.59
C ILE A 1062 2.63 -34.18 -10.88
N LEU A 1063 3.95 -33.96 -10.96
CA LEU A 1063 4.61 -33.28 -12.07
C LEU A 1063 5.47 -34.27 -12.84
N PHE A 1064 5.27 -34.35 -14.15
CA PHE A 1064 6.10 -35.17 -15.04
C PHE A 1064 7.09 -34.28 -15.78
N PHE A 1065 8.33 -34.72 -15.86
CA PHE A 1065 9.40 -34.04 -16.56
C PHE A 1065 10.10 -34.98 -17.54
N ASP A 1066 10.41 -34.44 -18.72
CA ASP A 1066 11.07 -35.19 -19.77
C ASP A 1066 12.59 -35.20 -19.59
N SER A 1067 13.18 -36.39 -19.78
CA SER A 1067 14.63 -36.56 -19.94
C SER A 1067 15.05 -36.07 -21.33
N HIS A 1068 16.06 -35.18 -21.39
CA HIS A 1068 16.57 -34.69 -22.68
C HIS A 1068 17.35 -35.76 -23.47
N TYR A 1069 17.84 -36.80 -22.78
CA TYR A 1069 18.46 -37.96 -23.40
C TYR A 1069 17.42 -38.81 -24.14
N GLU A 1070 16.28 -39.08 -23.50
CA GLU A 1070 15.21 -39.92 -24.06
C GLU A 1070 14.37 -39.21 -25.13
N LEU A 1071 14.18 -37.88 -24.99
CA LEU A 1071 13.61 -37.01 -26.03
C LEU A 1071 14.35 -37.14 -27.37
N ASN A 1072 15.66 -37.37 -27.34
CA ASN A 1072 16.51 -37.50 -28.52
C ASN A 1072 16.57 -38.94 -29.08
N ARG A 1073 16.44 -39.98 -28.24
CA ARG A 1073 16.66 -41.38 -28.65
C ARG A 1073 15.40 -42.20 -28.90
N ALA A 1074 14.24 -41.79 -28.36
CA ALA A 1074 13.01 -42.58 -28.52
C ALA A 1074 11.67 -41.80 -28.44
N LYS A 1075 11.68 -40.45 -28.29
CA LYS A 1075 10.48 -39.65 -27.99
C LYS A 1075 9.70 -40.13 -26.75
N LEU A 1076 10.39 -40.78 -25.81
CA LEU A 1076 9.79 -41.20 -24.54
C LEU A 1076 9.70 -39.97 -23.62
N LEU A 1077 8.48 -39.60 -23.22
CA LEU A 1077 8.15 -38.37 -22.47
C LEU A 1077 7.77 -38.70 -21.03
N GLY A 1078 8.46 -38.13 -20.02
CA GLY A 1078 8.18 -38.27 -18.60
C GLY A 1078 9.10 -39.24 -17.86
N GLY A 1079 10.42 -39.10 -18.04
CA GLY A 1079 11.44 -39.94 -17.40
C GLY A 1079 11.65 -39.64 -15.92
N LEU A 1080 11.23 -38.46 -15.43
CA LEU A 1080 11.23 -38.08 -14.02
C LEU A 1080 9.81 -37.70 -13.60
N VAL A 1081 9.39 -38.16 -12.43
CA VAL A 1081 8.19 -37.64 -11.75
C VAL A 1081 8.57 -36.98 -10.44
N ALA A 1082 7.89 -35.90 -10.09
CA ALA A 1082 7.94 -35.26 -8.78
C ALA A 1082 6.54 -35.21 -8.19
N ILE A 1083 6.36 -35.79 -7.00
CA ILE A 1083 5.10 -35.86 -6.27
C ILE A 1083 5.22 -35.01 -5.01
N ARG A 1084 4.29 -34.09 -4.79
CA ARG A 1084 4.23 -33.30 -3.55
C ARG A 1084 3.18 -33.85 -2.60
N LYS A 1085 3.53 -33.97 -1.33
CA LYS A 1085 2.59 -34.42 -0.28
C LYS A 1085 1.65 -33.31 0.17
N ARG A 1086 0.38 -33.65 0.41
CA ARG A 1086 -0.71 -32.73 0.79
C ARG A 1086 -0.73 -32.45 2.29
N GLY A 1087 -0.66 -31.17 2.67
CA GLY A 1087 -0.73 -30.74 4.07
C GLY A 1087 -2.08 -30.99 4.75
N ARG A 1088 -2.06 -31.19 6.08
CA ARG A 1088 -3.19 -31.67 6.91
C ARG A 1088 -4.46 -30.81 7.00
N ASN A 1089 -4.53 -29.61 6.41
CA ASN A 1089 -5.69 -28.71 6.55
C ASN A 1089 -6.54 -28.53 5.28
N CYS A 1090 -6.37 -29.36 4.26
CA CYS A 1090 -7.24 -29.37 3.08
C CYS A 1090 -8.47 -30.28 3.28
N THR A 1091 -9.37 -29.94 4.20
CA THR A 1091 -10.75 -30.45 4.18
C THR A 1091 -11.71 -29.34 3.73
N GLY A 1092 -11.70 -29.08 2.43
CA GLY A 1092 -12.64 -28.20 1.77
C GLY A 1092 -12.74 -28.60 0.31
N SER A 1093 -13.94 -29.01 -0.11
CA SER A 1093 -14.30 -29.48 -1.45
C SER A 1093 -14.03 -30.96 -1.77
N ALA A 1094 -14.76 -31.84 -1.08
CA ALA A 1094 -15.20 -33.08 -1.71
C ALA A 1094 -16.60 -32.83 -2.28
N VAL A 1095 -16.69 -32.68 -3.60
CA VAL A 1095 -17.95 -32.70 -4.35
C VAL A 1095 -18.55 -34.10 -4.17
N VAL A 1096 -19.61 -34.19 -3.37
CA VAL A 1096 -20.45 -35.38 -3.26
C VAL A 1096 -21.22 -35.52 -4.57
N ALA A 1097 -20.74 -36.41 -5.45
CA ALA A 1097 -21.54 -36.94 -6.54
C ALA A 1097 -22.40 -38.09 -5.99
N GLU A 1098 -23.54 -37.74 -5.37
CA GLU A 1098 -24.58 -38.73 -5.07
C GLU A 1098 -25.48 -38.92 -6.29
N ARG A 1099 -25.51 -40.18 -6.74
CA ARG A 1099 -26.48 -40.73 -7.68
C ARG A 1099 -27.89 -40.58 -7.10
N ALA A 1100 -28.78 -39.95 -7.85
CA ALA A 1100 -30.23 -40.14 -7.70
C ALA A 1100 -30.81 -40.55 -9.06
N GLY A 1101 -30.86 -41.86 -9.30
CA GLY A 1101 -31.80 -42.49 -10.21
C GLY A 1101 -32.76 -43.32 -9.35
N GLY A 1102 -34.07 -43.05 -9.45
CA GLY A 1102 -35.08 -43.80 -8.71
C GLY A 1102 -36.48 -43.18 -8.81
N ALA A 1103 -37.25 -43.68 -9.77
CA ALA A 1103 -38.63 -43.37 -10.12
C ALA A 1103 -39.68 -43.44 -8.98
N GLY A 1104 -40.82 -42.75 -9.18
CA GLY A 1104 -42.15 -43.30 -8.92
C GLY A 1104 -43.14 -42.47 -8.07
N SER A 1105 -44.34 -42.23 -8.65
CA SER A 1105 -45.65 -41.82 -8.07
C SER A 1105 -45.72 -40.46 -7.36
N ASP A 1106 -46.65 -39.54 -7.60
CA ASP A 1106 -48.01 -39.54 -8.19
C ASP A 1106 -48.26 -38.26 -9.03
#